data_AF-A0A5N5RG41-F1
#
_entry.id   AF-A0A5N5RG41-F1
#
_cell.length_a   1.000
_cell.length_b   1.000
_cell.length_c   1.000
_cell.angle_alpha   90.00
_cell.angle_beta   90.00
_cell.angle_gamma   90.00
#
_symmetry.space_group_name_H-M   'P 1'
#
loop_
_entity.id
_entity.type
_entity.pdbx_description
1 polymer ?
#
loop_
_entity_poly.entity_id
_entity_poly.type
_entity_poly.pdbx_seq_one_letter_code
_entity_poly.pdbx_strand_id
1 'polypeptide(L)'
;MPANVVLKNVRINLSRDTGIDAAAFSHTFGKLDLTLASKSKNELISGSNHAGLEKNDIDNKPSADFALTIDSQGSGKDDWGTLLAQSYGAETSANGAGIGGSCTFVNSVGGCPSAAGGSYITIAGGIVTAQSYSSVSSSYGHGGAGIGGGVSQDGSHITIFGGIVTAQSHGAGGAGIGGASNGNGSDITISGGYVSAASSQGSAVGAGKGGRASSVSITGGYFADTSDDAVLRNKVYGVTPADGYEVMSNAGDDKGTYPVRVMAAASADFVMSGGSPGRAADYHVEQSIEGDLSSPGVLMIHPQSADTTLTITMSGTLRHPSADSAATKDRIVVTPVDGVPANVVLDGVRINLSGDTGIDAAAFSHTSGKLTLTLAKNSENELISGFNHAGLEKNDIDGKPSEAFALTITSEGSSKADWGSLTAQSYASVTDRVAYGAGIGGGKDSGSSHITVESGVIDARSYGVYPTGAGIGGGGNGDGSHIVISGGLVTAQSYGDASAYGAYGAGIGGGDGGDGVHIAVTGGTVTAQSYGEARYVHGAGIGGGDEGAGSDITISGGLVTAQSYSKDGEVYGAGIGGGYNAAGSAIKISGGTVVAQAYSVNNGVGGAGIGGGHSFDGDGSDIVISGGVVTAQSYSGVSAAFGAGIGGGNYGDGSNVVITGGSVKAIDGTYNGASTTPQPTDGKGNDVHLAVVPASAAQRMVRSCVASDDCADAGDAWRMDWKIDGAHVNADGSADANLYLWLPGTDDQFVQVSADKSYTSYTPYRAVYAGKNADGATNPWQWFSVASSSAYTLSIPKTTVSIDEDTTNSSATVTITNVKLVDPNRKLSIFGSVVNGKGDDWTSSDGLKLTRSDGNVTLRSIVTDDNGNPLGSASPLRNNISDGESTATLHFAKPTVDGSPTDIIPAGNYSANLTFTVREEVQQ
;
A
#
# COMPACT_ATOMS: atom_id res chain seq x y z
N MET A 1 49.48 32.24 -23.18
CA MET A 1 48.43 33.23 -23.48
C MET A 1 47.47 32.59 -24.47
N PRO A 2 46.14 32.81 -24.37
CA PRO A 2 45.20 32.32 -25.38
C PRO A 2 45.52 32.93 -26.74
N ALA A 3 45.52 32.12 -27.80
CA ALA A 3 45.58 32.58 -29.17
C ALA A 3 44.17 32.95 -29.62
N ASN A 4 43.95 34.21 -29.99
CA ASN A 4 42.69 34.66 -30.57
C ASN A 4 42.84 34.76 -32.08
N VAL A 5 42.13 33.93 -32.84
CA VAL A 5 42.23 33.86 -34.30
C VAL A 5 40.88 34.19 -34.91
N VAL A 6 40.85 35.13 -35.86
CA VAL A 6 39.64 35.46 -36.62
C VAL A 6 39.76 34.88 -38.03
N LEU A 7 38.87 33.99 -38.42
CA LEU A 7 38.78 33.49 -39.80
C LEU A 7 37.81 34.35 -40.61
N LYS A 8 38.29 34.86 -41.74
CA LYS A 8 37.49 35.63 -42.69
C LYS A 8 37.77 35.19 -44.12
N ASN A 9 36.90 34.32 -44.64
CA ASN A 9 36.97 33.77 -46.00
C ASN A 9 38.26 32.96 -46.25
N VAL A 10 38.74 32.25 -45.23
CA VAL A 10 39.93 31.40 -45.32
C VAL A 10 39.55 30.08 -46.00
N ARG A 11 40.23 29.70 -47.08
CA ARG A 11 40.04 28.39 -47.73
C ARG A 11 41.37 27.69 -47.91
N ILE A 12 41.53 26.59 -47.20
CA ILE A 12 42.68 25.69 -47.28
C ILE A 12 42.11 24.32 -47.67
N ASN A 13 42.53 23.80 -48.82
CA ASN A 13 42.05 22.51 -49.31
C ASN A 13 43.21 21.65 -49.81
N LEU A 14 43.52 20.62 -49.04
CA LEU A 14 44.62 19.69 -49.29
C LEU A 14 44.13 18.35 -49.89
N SER A 15 42.83 18.19 -50.13
CA SER A 15 42.20 16.92 -50.58
C SER A 15 42.65 16.41 -51.94
N ARG A 16 43.16 17.28 -52.82
CA ARG A 16 43.49 16.94 -54.22
C ARG A 16 44.93 16.48 -54.42
N ASP A 17 45.73 16.46 -53.37
CA ASP A 17 47.15 16.14 -53.45
C ASP A 17 47.42 14.86 -52.65
N THR A 18 47.44 13.72 -53.36
CA THR A 18 47.52 12.38 -52.75
C THR A 18 48.82 12.11 -51.99
N GLY A 19 49.79 13.04 -52.04
CA GLY A 19 51.04 12.99 -51.29
C GLY A 19 51.12 13.91 -50.06
N ILE A 20 50.10 14.73 -49.75
CA ILE A 20 50.14 15.66 -48.62
C ILE A 20 49.48 15.03 -47.38
N ASP A 21 50.30 14.71 -46.38
CA ASP A 21 49.91 14.29 -45.03
C ASP A 21 50.02 15.51 -44.10
N ALA A 22 49.02 16.41 -44.17
CA ALA A 22 49.02 17.62 -43.36
C ALA A 22 47.60 18.09 -42.98
N ALA A 23 47.51 18.71 -41.80
CA ALA A 23 46.32 19.43 -41.35
C ALA A 23 46.14 20.74 -42.11
N ALA A 24 44.89 21.13 -42.39
CA ALA A 24 44.60 22.46 -42.93
C ALA A 24 44.81 23.55 -41.87
N PHE A 25 44.55 23.21 -40.60
CA PHE A 25 44.84 24.05 -39.44
C PHE A 25 45.14 23.13 -38.26
N SER A 26 46.26 23.35 -37.57
CA SER A 26 46.63 22.57 -36.39
C SER A 26 46.90 23.45 -35.19
N HIS A 27 46.33 23.06 -34.06
CA HIS A 27 46.51 23.71 -32.77
C HIS A 27 47.33 22.81 -31.84
N THR A 28 48.59 23.17 -31.62
CA THR A 28 49.55 22.34 -30.89
C THR A 28 49.82 22.79 -29.45
N PHE A 29 49.67 24.08 -29.11
CA PHE A 29 49.97 24.58 -27.75
C PHE A 29 49.12 25.79 -27.32
N GLY A 30 48.73 25.83 -26.04
CA GLY A 30 47.94 26.92 -25.44
C GLY A 30 46.44 26.77 -25.69
N LYS A 31 45.62 27.73 -25.27
CA LYS A 31 44.19 27.79 -25.61
C LYS A 31 44.00 28.50 -26.94
N LEU A 32 43.05 28.05 -27.76
CA LEU A 32 42.69 28.69 -29.03
C LEU A 32 41.22 29.11 -29.01
N ASP A 33 41.00 30.41 -29.14
CA ASP A 33 39.68 31.01 -29.37
C ASP A 33 39.58 31.41 -30.85
N LEU A 34 38.79 30.63 -31.60
CA LEU A 34 38.57 30.78 -33.03
C LEU A 34 37.25 31.52 -33.29
N THR A 35 37.32 32.72 -33.83
CA THR A 35 36.15 33.52 -34.19
C THR A 35 35.91 33.52 -35.70
N LEU A 36 34.72 33.12 -36.14
CA LEU A 36 34.29 33.23 -37.52
C LEU A 36 33.76 34.64 -37.78
N ALA A 37 34.36 35.38 -38.71
CA ALA A 37 33.86 36.71 -39.05
C ALA A 37 32.43 36.64 -39.63
N SER A 38 31.62 37.66 -39.38
CA SER A 38 30.22 37.69 -39.84
C SER A 38 30.12 37.47 -41.35
N LYS A 39 29.20 36.58 -41.76
CA LYS A 39 28.95 36.16 -43.16
C LYS A 39 30.19 35.63 -43.90
N SER A 40 31.26 35.28 -43.18
CA SER A 40 32.45 34.69 -43.80
C SER A 40 32.21 33.23 -44.16
N LYS A 41 32.92 32.74 -45.18
CA LYS A 41 32.90 31.32 -45.58
C LYS A 41 34.28 30.72 -45.47
N ASN A 42 34.50 29.91 -44.44
CA ASN A 42 35.80 29.31 -44.18
C ASN A 42 35.77 27.80 -44.47
N GLU A 43 36.83 27.30 -45.11
CA GLU A 43 37.00 25.90 -45.49
C GLU A 43 38.40 25.44 -45.05
N LEU A 44 38.45 24.39 -44.25
CA LEU A 44 39.65 23.74 -43.76
C LEU A 44 39.55 22.24 -44.08
N ILE A 45 40.07 21.86 -45.23
CA ILE A 45 40.04 20.48 -45.73
C ILE A 45 41.46 19.93 -45.69
N SER A 46 41.71 18.96 -44.82
CA SER A 46 43.04 18.36 -44.63
C SER A 46 43.39 17.36 -45.72
N GLY A 47 44.65 16.93 -45.72
CA GLY A 47 45.07 15.72 -46.41
C GLY A 47 44.65 14.46 -45.65
N SER A 48 45.17 13.31 -46.08
CA SER A 48 44.92 12.03 -45.42
C SER A 48 45.31 12.10 -43.92
N ASN A 49 44.64 11.32 -43.06
CA ASN A 49 44.95 11.12 -41.63
C ASN A 49 44.79 12.30 -40.66
N HIS A 50 44.82 13.53 -41.17
CA HIS A 50 44.67 14.73 -40.36
C HIS A 50 43.21 15.13 -40.19
N ALA A 51 42.95 15.94 -39.17
CA ALA A 51 41.68 16.62 -39.04
C ALA A 51 41.67 17.91 -39.86
N GLY A 52 40.48 18.33 -40.31
CA GLY A 52 40.30 19.61 -40.99
C GLY A 52 40.71 20.77 -40.07
N LEU A 53 40.23 20.71 -38.82
CA LEU A 53 40.71 21.51 -37.71
C LEU A 53 41.28 20.60 -36.63
N GLU A 54 42.59 20.50 -36.58
CA GLU A 54 43.29 19.56 -35.71
C GLU A 54 43.51 20.12 -34.32
N LYS A 55 43.00 19.37 -33.34
CA LYS A 55 43.27 19.52 -31.91
C LYS A 55 43.58 18.14 -31.36
N ASN A 56 44.85 17.90 -31.08
CA ASN A 56 45.32 16.68 -30.45
C ASN A 56 45.49 16.85 -28.94
N ASP A 57 45.19 15.79 -28.20
CA ASP A 57 45.57 15.68 -26.79
C ASP A 57 47.09 15.45 -26.65
N ILE A 58 47.70 16.07 -25.64
CA ILE A 58 49.14 15.93 -25.38
C ILE A 58 49.37 14.63 -24.61
N ASP A 59 50.31 13.81 -25.09
CA ASP A 59 50.59 12.47 -24.55
C ASP A 59 49.34 11.59 -24.42
N ASN A 60 48.35 11.79 -25.30
CA ASN A 60 47.03 11.16 -25.24
C ASN A 60 46.28 11.39 -23.92
N LYS A 61 46.49 12.55 -23.28
CA LYS A 61 45.76 12.96 -22.08
C LYS A 61 44.94 14.21 -22.35
N PRO A 62 43.62 14.20 -22.06
CA PRO A 62 42.80 15.39 -22.13
C PRO A 62 43.38 16.49 -21.22
N SER A 63 43.49 17.72 -21.74
CA SER A 63 43.91 18.88 -20.95
C SER A 63 43.16 20.15 -21.35
N ALA A 64 42.58 20.81 -20.35
CA ALA A 64 41.87 22.08 -20.49
C ALA A 64 42.80 23.24 -20.86
N ASP A 65 44.11 23.10 -20.63
CA ASP A 65 45.10 24.11 -21.02
C ASP A 65 45.27 24.22 -22.55
N PHE A 66 44.74 23.24 -23.29
CA PHE A 66 44.79 23.14 -24.75
C PHE A 66 43.40 23.21 -25.40
N ALA A 67 42.45 23.85 -24.74
CA ALA A 67 41.06 23.93 -25.21
C ALA A 67 40.94 24.71 -26.53
N LEU A 68 39.99 24.27 -27.36
CA LEU A 68 39.56 24.93 -28.59
C LEU A 68 38.14 25.47 -28.38
N THR A 69 37.95 26.78 -28.56
CA THR A 69 36.63 27.41 -28.60
C THR A 69 36.36 27.92 -30.01
N ILE A 70 35.18 27.62 -30.56
CA ILE A 70 34.70 28.15 -31.84
C ILE A 70 33.47 29.03 -31.59
N ASP A 71 33.51 30.26 -32.08
CA ASP A 71 32.41 31.22 -32.00
C ASP A 71 32.29 32.03 -33.30
N SER A 72 31.24 32.84 -33.45
CA SER A 72 31.02 33.68 -34.62
C SER A 72 30.68 35.12 -34.26
N GLN A 73 31.24 36.05 -35.02
CA GLN A 73 30.72 37.42 -35.10
C GLN A 73 29.37 37.41 -35.84
N GLY A 74 28.37 38.10 -35.29
CA GLY A 74 27.03 38.22 -35.89
C GLY A 74 25.93 38.08 -34.85
N SER A 75 24.85 38.84 -35.01
CA SER A 75 23.72 38.90 -34.07
C SER A 75 22.76 37.70 -34.15
N GLY A 76 22.97 36.76 -35.07
CA GLY A 76 22.12 35.57 -35.24
C GLY A 76 22.50 34.73 -36.46
N LYS A 77 21.76 33.63 -36.67
CA LYS A 77 22.03 32.61 -37.70
C LYS A 77 22.22 33.15 -39.13
N ASP A 78 21.56 34.26 -39.47
CA ASP A 78 21.63 34.88 -40.81
C ASP A 78 22.91 35.71 -41.02
N ASP A 79 23.58 36.09 -39.93
CA ASP A 79 24.81 36.89 -39.94
C ASP A 79 26.05 36.10 -39.53
N TRP A 80 25.89 34.86 -39.06
CA TRP A 80 27.00 34.00 -38.64
C TRP A 80 27.94 33.65 -39.79
N GLY A 81 29.23 33.52 -39.46
CA GLY A 81 30.24 32.94 -40.34
C GLY A 81 30.15 31.42 -40.37
N THR A 82 30.61 30.83 -41.48
CA THR A 82 30.62 29.38 -41.68
C THR A 82 32.02 28.81 -41.59
N LEU A 83 32.13 27.59 -41.08
CA LEU A 83 33.33 26.77 -41.07
C LEU A 83 33.00 25.37 -41.57
N LEU A 84 33.60 24.97 -42.69
CA LEU A 84 33.68 23.57 -43.10
C LEU A 84 35.05 23.03 -42.68
N ALA A 85 35.08 22.12 -41.71
CA ALA A 85 36.27 21.40 -41.28
C ALA A 85 36.13 19.92 -41.68
N GLN A 86 36.95 19.47 -42.62
CA GLN A 86 36.82 18.15 -43.22
C GLN A 86 38.15 17.39 -43.21
N SER A 87 38.13 16.16 -42.71
CA SER A 87 39.18 15.17 -42.98
C SER A 87 38.87 14.46 -44.30
N TYR A 88 39.85 14.41 -45.20
CA TYR A 88 39.70 13.78 -46.53
C TYR A 88 40.69 12.63 -46.72
N GLY A 89 40.19 11.39 -46.78
CA GLY A 89 40.98 10.21 -47.14
C GLY A 89 40.85 9.88 -48.62
N ALA A 90 41.90 10.15 -49.41
CA ALA A 90 41.88 9.97 -50.87
C ALA A 90 42.04 8.49 -51.31
N GLU A 91 42.88 7.72 -50.61
CA GLU A 91 43.23 6.32 -50.98
C GLU A 91 43.30 5.32 -49.80
N THR A 92 43.31 5.82 -48.56
CA THR A 92 43.20 5.04 -47.32
C THR A 92 42.16 5.70 -46.40
N SER A 93 41.72 4.99 -45.35
CA SER A 93 40.68 5.43 -44.42
C SER A 93 40.87 6.85 -43.88
N ALA A 94 39.76 7.58 -43.69
CA ALA A 94 39.76 8.89 -43.03
C ALA A 94 40.01 8.72 -41.53
N ASN A 95 41.29 8.77 -41.15
CA ASN A 95 41.70 8.48 -39.79
C ASN A 95 41.61 9.69 -38.85
N GLY A 96 41.48 10.91 -39.38
CA GLY A 96 41.31 12.14 -38.60
C GLY A 96 39.83 12.51 -38.41
N ALA A 97 39.54 13.27 -37.35
CA ALA A 97 38.23 13.85 -37.14
C ALA A 97 37.94 15.00 -38.13
N GLY A 98 36.69 15.44 -38.28
CA GLY A 98 36.43 16.74 -38.93
C GLY A 98 37.07 17.89 -38.12
N ILE A 99 36.76 17.89 -36.81
CA ILE A 99 37.37 18.75 -35.79
C ILE A 99 37.84 17.88 -34.63
N GLY A 100 39.12 17.96 -34.27
CA GLY A 100 39.67 17.21 -33.14
C GLY A 100 40.89 16.38 -33.51
N GLY A 101 40.92 15.14 -33.06
CA GLY A 101 42.10 14.28 -33.10
C GLY A 101 42.49 13.84 -34.51
N SER A 102 43.80 13.73 -34.74
CA SER A 102 44.39 13.21 -35.97
C SER A 102 45.05 11.84 -35.78
N CYS A 103 45.49 11.28 -36.90
CA CYS A 103 46.40 10.15 -36.96
C CYS A 103 47.74 10.62 -37.54
N THR A 104 48.83 10.47 -36.79
CA THR A 104 50.15 10.98 -37.23
C THR A 104 50.97 9.98 -38.06
N PHE A 105 50.56 8.71 -38.14
CA PHE A 105 51.19 7.69 -38.99
C PHE A 105 50.25 6.51 -39.23
N VAL A 106 50.12 6.03 -40.48
CA VAL A 106 49.37 4.80 -40.82
C VAL A 106 50.34 3.69 -41.18
N ASN A 107 50.20 2.52 -40.56
CA ASN A 107 50.99 1.35 -40.92
C ASN A 107 50.47 0.69 -42.22
N SER A 108 51.23 -0.27 -42.75
CA SER A 108 50.93 -0.97 -44.01
C SER A 108 49.64 -1.81 -44.01
N VAL A 109 48.94 -1.91 -42.87
CA VAL A 109 47.64 -2.58 -42.73
C VAL A 109 46.49 -1.61 -42.37
N GLY A 110 46.72 -0.30 -42.43
CA GLY A 110 45.68 0.72 -42.19
C GLY A 110 45.51 1.15 -40.72
N GLY A 111 46.30 0.60 -39.79
CA GLY A 111 46.25 0.97 -38.37
C GLY A 111 47.06 2.23 -38.06
N CYS A 112 46.63 3.01 -37.06
CA CYS A 112 47.31 4.23 -36.61
C CYS A 112 48.04 4.00 -35.27
N PRO A 113 49.38 3.80 -35.25
CA PRO A 113 50.12 3.52 -34.01
C PRO A 113 50.25 4.74 -33.09
N SER A 114 50.04 5.95 -33.62
CA SER A 114 50.19 7.24 -32.94
C SER A 114 48.97 8.13 -33.21
N ALA A 115 47.78 7.59 -32.94
CA ALA A 115 46.54 8.35 -32.98
C ALA A 115 46.44 9.29 -31.78
N ALA A 116 45.86 10.47 -31.98
CA ALA A 116 45.60 11.44 -30.92
C ALA A 116 44.11 11.51 -30.56
N GLY A 117 43.83 11.58 -29.26
CA GLY A 117 42.50 11.95 -28.76
C GLY A 117 42.15 13.38 -29.15
N GLY A 118 40.85 13.65 -29.25
CA GLY A 118 40.33 15.00 -29.52
C GLY A 118 39.41 15.43 -28.41
N SER A 119 39.92 16.27 -27.50
CA SER A 119 39.17 16.67 -26.30
C SER A 119 39.09 18.18 -26.07
N TYR A 120 38.25 18.65 -25.15
CA TYR A 120 38.12 20.09 -24.79
C TYR A 120 37.79 20.98 -26.00
N ILE A 121 36.77 20.60 -26.74
CA ILE A 121 36.27 21.33 -27.92
C ILE A 121 34.94 21.98 -27.54
N THR A 122 34.86 23.30 -27.67
CA THR A 122 33.66 24.09 -27.35
C THR A 122 33.15 24.78 -28.61
N ILE A 123 31.87 24.62 -28.92
CA ILE A 123 31.17 25.39 -29.96
C ILE A 123 30.11 26.28 -29.31
N ALA A 124 30.33 27.59 -29.42
CA ALA A 124 29.50 28.65 -28.86
C ALA A 124 28.54 29.25 -29.90
N GLY A 125 28.95 29.28 -31.17
CA GLY A 125 28.23 29.96 -32.24
C GLY A 125 28.80 29.67 -33.62
N GLY A 126 28.15 30.22 -34.66
CA GLY A 126 28.55 30.00 -36.05
C GLY A 126 27.84 28.83 -36.74
N ILE A 127 28.10 28.68 -38.04
CA ILE A 127 27.65 27.51 -38.81
C ILE A 127 28.85 26.59 -39.02
N VAL A 128 28.95 25.54 -38.21
CA VAL A 128 30.10 24.63 -38.16
C VAL A 128 29.71 23.29 -38.76
N THR A 129 30.38 22.89 -39.85
CA THR A 129 30.26 21.57 -40.47
C THR A 129 31.57 20.82 -40.28
N ALA A 130 31.53 19.73 -39.54
CA ALA A 130 32.66 18.88 -39.21
C ALA A 130 32.46 17.48 -39.81
N GLN A 131 33.32 17.10 -40.75
CA GLN A 131 33.16 15.87 -41.52
C GLN A 131 34.42 15.00 -41.49
N SER A 132 34.26 13.74 -41.09
CA SER A 132 35.25 12.69 -41.33
C SER A 132 34.84 11.92 -42.59
N TYR A 133 35.51 12.19 -43.72
CA TYR A 133 35.11 11.70 -45.04
C TYR A 133 36.10 10.69 -45.61
N SER A 134 35.67 9.43 -45.75
CA SER A 134 36.45 8.37 -46.39
C SER A 134 35.82 7.94 -47.71
N SER A 135 36.63 7.89 -48.79
CA SER A 135 36.22 7.44 -50.12
C SER A 135 36.11 5.91 -50.26
N VAL A 136 36.54 5.14 -49.24
CA VAL A 136 36.64 3.67 -49.28
C VAL A 136 35.73 3.02 -48.24
N SER A 137 34.80 2.17 -48.70
CA SER A 137 33.99 1.28 -47.86
C SER A 137 34.81 0.10 -47.34
N SER A 138 35.88 0.37 -46.58
CA SER A 138 36.69 -0.73 -46.03
C SER A 138 35.97 -1.42 -44.86
N SER A 139 35.97 -2.74 -44.87
CA SER A 139 35.48 -3.61 -43.80
C SER A 139 36.34 -3.54 -42.51
N TYR A 140 37.43 -2.76 -42.50
CA TYR A 140 38.42 -2.67 -41.42
C TYR A 140 38.13 -1.58 -40.36
N GLY A 141 36.98 -0.89 -40.42
CA GLY A 141 36.50 -0.12 -39.27
C GLY A 141 37.29 1.15 -38.93
N HIS A 142 38.04 1.73 -39.87
CA HIS A 142 38.82 2.94 -39.61
C HIS A 142 37.98 4.20 -39.92
N GLY A 143 37.73 5.04 -38.91
CA GLY A 143 37.04 6.32 -39.07
C GLY A 143 37.16 7.21 -37.83
N GLY A 144 37.65 8.45 -38.02
CA GLY A 144 37.60 9.50 -37.01
C GLY A 144 36.17 10.03 -36.81
N ALA A 145 35.92 10.72 -35.70
CA ALA A 145 34.62 11.33 -35.42
C ALA A 145 34.35 12.56 -36.32
N GLY A 146 33.09 13.00 -36.43
CA GLY A 146 32.80 14.32 -36.99
C GLY A 146 33.48 15.40 -36.13
N ILE A 147 33.15 15.41 -34.83
CA ILE A 147 33.81 16.22 -33.79
C ILE A 147 34.30 15.27 -32.69
N GLY A 148 35.58 15.31 -32.35
CA GLY A 148 36.15 14.53 -31.25
C GLY A 148 37.36 13.69 -31.68
N GLY A 149 37.34 12.40 -31.39
CA GLY A 149 38.51 11.52 -31.50
C GLY A 149 38.97 11.24 -32.94
N GLY A 150 40.29 11.10 -33.11
CA GLY A 150 40.90 10.44 -34.28
C GLY A 150 40.83 8.91 -34.14
N VAL A 151 41.11 8.15 -35.20
CA VAL A 151 40.87 6.69 -35.27
C VAL A 151 41.37 5.94 -34.03
N SER A 152 40.52 5.09 -33.44
CA SER A 152 40.82 4.31 -32.22
C SER A 152 41.12 5.11 -30.97
N GLN A 153 40.79 6.40 -30.95
CA GLN A 153 40.96 7.28 -29.79
C GLN A 153 39.64 7.88 -29.31
N ASP A 154 39.68 8.25 -28.03
CA ASP A 154 38.56 8.84 -27.32
C ASP A 154 38.30 10.27 -27.82
N GLY A 155 37.03 10.65 -27.83
CA GLY A 155 36.60 12.04 -27.95
C GLY A 155 35.94 12.45 -26.64
N SER A 156 36.55 13.38 -25.91
CA SER A 156 36.09 13.74 -24.56
C SER A 156 35.97 15.24 -24.30
N HIS A 157 35.19 15.67 -23.30
CA HIS A 157 35.04 17.10 -22.96
C HIS A 157 34.60 17.97 -24.16
N ILE A 158 33.57 17.53 -24.87
CA ILE A 158 33.02 18.27 -26.02
C ILE A 158 31.80 19.04 -25.55
N THR A 159 31.77 20.36 -25.75
CA THR A 159 30.66 21.21 -25.31
C THR A 159 30.04 21.96 -26.48
N ILE A 160 28.72 21.89 -26.63
CA ILE A 160 27.94 22.65 -27.60
C ILE A 160 26.83 23.38 -26.86
N PHE A 161 26.84 24.71 -26.87
CA PHE A 161 25.76 25.51 -26.27
C PHE A 161 25.10 26.48 -27.26
N GLY A 162 25.60 26.55 -28.50
CA GLY A 162 25.05 27.39 -29.56
C GLY A 162 25.56 27.04 -30.95
N GLY A 163 25.16 27.82 -31.95
CA GLY A 163 25.53 27.61 -33.35
C GLY A 163 24.60 26.64 -34.12
N ILE A 164 24.89 26.48 -35.40
CA ILE A 164 24.36 25.40 -36.25
C ILE A 164 25.53 24.42 -36.47
N VAL A 165 25.44 23.23 -35.89
CA VAL A 165 26.51 22.24 -35.87
C VAL A 165 26.09 21.01 -36.66
N THR A 166 26.82 20.69 -37.72
CA THR A 166 26.68 19.45 -38.48
C THR A 166 27.94 18.61 -38.27
N ALA A 167 27.82 17.46 -37.63
CA ALA A 167 28.94 16.58 -37.28
C ALA A 167 28.70 15.18 -37.87
N GLN A 168 29.48 14.81 -38.89
CA GLN A 168 29.24 13.59 -39.66
C GLN A 168 30.50 12.73 -39.73
N SER A 169 30.34 11.45 -39.39
CA SER A 169 31.32 10.40 -39.65
C SER A 169 30.82 9.53 -40.79
N HIS A 170 31.44 9.69 -41.97
CA HIS A 170 31.15 8.87 -43.14
C HIS A 170 31.99 7.58 -43.18
N GLY A 171 33.02 7.46 -42.32
CA GLY A 171 33.89 6.29 -42.20
C GLY A 171 33.27 5.14 -41.37
N ALA A 172 33.96 4.00 -41.31
CA ALA A 172 33.41 2.71 -40.85
C ALA A 172 33.25 2.53 -39.31
N GLY A 173 33.14 3.62 -38.52
CA GLY A 173 32.88 3.46 -37.09
C GLY A 173 32.99 4.67 -36.16
N GLY A 174 33.46 5.85 -36.59
CA GLY A 174 33.53 7.03 -35.69
C GLY A 174 32.15 7.60 -35.36
N ALA A 175 31.98 8.23 -34.21
CA ALA A 175 30.76 8.93 -33.83
C ALA A 175 30.55 10.22 -34.66
N GLY A 176 29.32 10.72 -34.74
CA GLY A 176 29.10 12.09 -35.22
C GLY A 176 29.81 13.09 -34.29
N ILE A 177 29.50 13.01 -32.99
CA ILE A 177 30.13 13.76 -31.91
C ILE A 177 30.62 12.78 -30.84
N GLY A 178 31.93 12.76 -30.57
CA GLY A 178 32.54 11.93 -29.54
C GLY A 178 33.67 11.05 -30.05
N GLY A 179 33.64 9.76 -29.70
CA GLY A 179 34.73 8.82 -29.95
C GLY A 179 34.86 8.37 -31.41
N ALA A 180 36.08 8.07 -31.85
CA ALA A 180 36.30 7.39 -33.13
C ALA A 180 35.99 5.89 -33.04
N SER A 181 36.17 5.13 -34.12
CA SER A 181 36.01 3.66 -34.08
C SER A 181 36.91 3.01 -33.03
N ASN A 182 36.34 2.22 -32.10
CA ASN A 182 36.92 1.70 -30.86
C ASN A 182 37.28 2.73 -29.78
N GLY A 183 37.02 4.02 -30.03
CA GLY A 183 37.21 5.11 -29.09
C GLY A 183 35.95 5.38 -28.27
N ASN A 184 36.14 5.74 -27.00
CA ASN A 184 35.10 6.14 -26.09
C ASN A 184 34.62 7.57 -26.40
N GLY A 185 33.35 7.83 -26.12
CA GLY A 185 32.79 9.19 -26.12
C GLY A 185 32.42 9.59 -24.71
N SER A 186 33.09 10.57 -24.13
CA SER A 186 32.84 10.95 -22.74
C SER A 186 32.81 12.44 -22.46
N ASP A 187 32.11 12.85 -21.39
CA ASP A 187 31.98 14.26 -21.00
C ASP A 187 31.52 15.15 -22.17
N ILE A 188 30.47 14.70 -22.87
CA ILE A 188 29.88 15.42 -23.99
C ILE A 188 28.67 16.18 -23.46
N THR A 189 28.68 17.50 -23.57
CA THR A 189 27.60 18.39 -23.09
C THR A 189 26.97 19.12 -24.26
N ILE A 190 25.66 18.99 -24.43
CA ILE A 190 24.88 19.75 -25.41
C ILE A 190 23.75 20.48 -24.66
N SER A 191 23.85 21.80 -24.56
CA SER A 191 22.87 22.64 -23.85
C SER A 191 22.10 23.60 -24.76
N GLY A 192 22.42 23.64 -26.06
CA GLY A 192 21.77 24.52 -27.02
C GLY A 192 22.29 24.36 -28.46
N GLY A 193 21.82 25.24 -29.34
CA GLY A 193 22.16 25.23 -30.77
C GLY A 193 21.26 24.31 -31.63
N TYR A 194 21.58 24.23 -32.91
CA TYR A 194 20.94 23.35 -33.89
C TYR A 194 21.94 22.26 -34.29
N VAL A 195 21.70 21.00 -33.90
CA VAL A 195 22.68 19.91 -33.98
C VAL A 195 22.21 18.80 -34.91
N SER A 196 22.94 18.61 -36.00
CA SER A 196 22.84 17.45 -36.88
C SER A 196 24.04 16.54 -36.66
N ALA A 197 23.83 15.37 -36.06
CA ALA A 197 24.89 14.41 -35.78
C ALA A 197 24.59 13.08 -36.47
N ALA A 198 25.55 12.51 -37.20
CA ALA A 198 25.35 11.25 -37.91
C ALA A 198 26.61 10.38 -37.93
N SER A 199 26.39 9.08 -37.83
CA SER A 199 27.41 8.04 -38.01
C SER A 199 26.84 6.87 -38.81
N SER A 200 27.69 6.20 -39.59
CA SER A 200 27.30 5.01 -40.35
C SER A 200 27.24 3.73 -39.49
N GLN A 201 28.04 3.63 -38.43
CA GLN A 201 28.17 2.42 -37.60
C GLN A 201 28.45 2.69 -36.10
N GLY A 202 28.81 3.91 -35.72
CA GLY A 202 28.96 4.36 -34.33
C GLY A 202 27.71 5.12 -33.86
N SER A 203 27.77 5.74 -32.68
CA SER A 203 26.69 6.61 -32.19
C SER A 203 26.68 7.95 -32.93
N ALA A 204 25.51 8.56 -33.12
CA ALA A 204 25.44 9.94 -33.57
C ALA A 204 26.09 10.88 -32.54
N VAL A 205 25.78 10.69 -31.25
CA VAL A 205 26.45 11.34 -30.11
C VAL A 205 26.90 10.27 -29.12
N GLY A 206 28.19 10.25 -28.76
CA GLY A 206 28.76 9.26 -27.85
C GLY A 206 29.96 8.53 -28.44
N ALA A 207 29.97 7.21 -28.37
CA ALA A 207 31.13 6.41 -28.77
C ALA A 207 31.13 6.03 -30.25
N GLY A 208 32.30 5.73 -30.78
CA GLY A 208 32.39 5.01 -32.04
C GLY A 208 32.08 3.52 -31.84
N LYS A 209 31.95 2.80 -32.96
CA LYS A 209 31.72 1.35 -33.00
C LYS A 209 32.75 0.62 -32.15
N GLY A 210 32.29 -0.18 -31.18
CA GLY A 210 33.16 -0.95 -30.28
C GLY A 210 33.71 -0.17 -29.08
N GLY A 211 33.53 1.15 -29.03
CA GLY A 211 33.84 1.99 -27.87
C GLY A 211 32.68 2.07 -26.86
N ARG A 212 32.89 2.75 -25.74
CA ARG A 212 31.87 2.99 -24.70
C ARG A 212 31.53 4.47 -24.58
N ALA A 213 30.25 4.78 -24.47
CA ALA A 213 29.80 6.13 -24.13
C ALA A 213 29.64 6.22 -22.60
N SER A 214 30.20 7.24 -21.98
CA SER A 214 30.05 7.52 -20.55
C SER A 214 29.95 9.03 -20.36
N SER A 215 28.94 9.56 -19.65
CA SER A 215 28.71 11.01 -19.43
C SER A 215 28.40 11.86 -20.69
N VAL A 216 27.35 11.49 -21.43
CA VAL A 216 26.70 12.43 -22.37
C VAL A 216 25.56 13.13 -21.64
N SER A 217 25.57 14.46 -21.60
CA SER A 217 24.55 15.30 -20.97
C SER A 217 23.91 16.21 -22.01
N ILE A 218 22.60 16.07 -22.22
CA ILE A 218 21.84 16.92 -23.13
C ILE A 218 20.78 17.68 -22.32
N THR A 219 20.94 19.00 -22.25
CA THR A 219 20.07 19.91 -21.49
C THR A 219 19.39 20.96 -22.39
N GLY A 220 19.60 20.89 -23.71
CA GLY A 220 18.94 21.79 -24.63
C GLY A 220 19.40 21.65 -26.08
N GLY A 221 18.62 22.20 -27.01
CA GLY A 221 18.97 22.29 -28.43
C GLY A 221 17.87 21.78 -29.35
N TYR A 222 18.06 22.02 -30.65
CA TYR A 222 17.24 21.51 -31.74
C TYR A 222 18.03 20.44 -32.48
N PHE A 223 17.42 19.30 -32.80
CA PHE A 223 18.14 18.13 -33.29
C PHE A 223 17.53 17.59 -34.59
N ALA A 224 18.41 17.25 -35.53
CA ALA A 224 18.05 16.61 -36.80
C ALA A 224 17.81 15.09 -36.65
N ASP A 225 17.44 14.63 -35.46
CA ASP A 225 17.12 13.23 -35.20
C ASP A 225 15.75 12.89 -35.75
N THR A 226 15.73 12.07 -36.80
CA THR A 226 14.50 11.63 -37.48
C THR A 226 14.03 10.27 -36.98
N SER A 227 14.50 9.79 -35.84
CA SER A 227 14.00 8.54 -35.27
C SER A 227 12.54 8.67 -34.86
N ASP A 228 11.72 7.71 -35.28
CA ASP A 228 10.26 7.71 -35.06
C ASP A 228 9.90 7.68 -33.56
N ASP A 229 10.83 7.24 -32.71
CA ASP A 229 10.66 7.04 -31.28
C ASP A 229 11.31 8.11 -30.40
N ALA A 230 11.94 9.15 -30.97
CA ALA A 230 12.69 10.15 -30.19
C ALA A 230 11.86 10.79 -29.06
N VAL A 231 10.70 11.33 -29.42
CA VAL A 231 9.74 11.94 -28.47
C VAL A 231 9.10 10.86 -27.58
N LEU A 232 8.75 9.71 -28.17
CA LEU A 232 8.06 8.63 -27.46
C LEU A 232 8.90 8.03 -26.33
N ARG A 233 10.20 7.86 -26.54
CA ARG A 233 11.13 7.23 -25.58
C ARG A 233 11.96 8.23 -24.80
N ASN A 234 11.71 9.53 -24.97
CA ASN A 234 12.52 10.59 -24.39
C ASN A 234 14.02 10.42 -24.68
N LYS A 235 14.38 10.20 -25.95
CA LYS A 235 15.76 10.01 -26.41
C LYS A 235 16.03 10.81 -27.67
N VAL A 236 17.17 11.50 -27.71
CA VAL A 236 17.65 12.17 -28.90
C VAL A 236 19.02 11.60 -29.27
N TYR A 237 19.16 11.17 -30.52
CA TYR A 237 20.30 10.40 -31.01
C TYR A 237 20.60 9.14 -30.18
N GLY A 238 19.55 8.53 -29.61
CA GLY A 238 19.66 7.38 -28.71
C GLY A 238 20.11 7.72 -27.28
N VAL A 239 20.35 9.00 -26.99
CA VAL A 239 20.79 9.50 -25.68
C VAL A 239 19.58 10.04 -24.92
N THR A 240 19.39 9.59 -23.69
CA THR A 240 18.41 10.19 -22.77
C THR A 240 18.92 11.56 -22.33
N PRO A 241 18.11 12.63 -22.41
CA PRO A 241 18.46 13.94 -21.85
C PRO A 241 18.87 13.85 -20.37
N ALA A 242 19.53 14.90 -19.87
CA ALA A 242 19.83 15.00 -18.45
C ALA A 242 18.55 15.04 -17.61
N ASP A 243 18.64 14.67 -16.32
CA ASP A 243 17.50 14.70 -15.40
C ASP A 243 16.84 16.09 -15.38
N GLY A 244 15.51 16.11 -15.47
CA GLY A 244 14.73 17.35 -15.59
C GLY A 244 14.64 17.92 -17.00
N TYR A 245 15.05 17.17 -18.04
CA TYR A 245 14.93 17.55 -19.45
C TYR A 245 14.19 16.49 -20.27
N GLU A 246 13.45 16.93 -21.28
CA GLU A 246 12.68 16.04 -22.15
C GLU A 246 12.83 16.37 -23.64
N VAL A 247 12.63 15.35 -24.48
CA VAL A 247 12.57 15.44 -25.93
C VAL A 247 11.14 15.74 -26.37
N MET A 248 10.96 16.80 -27.13
CA MET A 248 9.68 17.21 -27.71
C MET A 248 9.77 17.41 -29.22
N SER A 249 8.63 17.35 -29.89
CA SER A 249 8.51 17.77 -31.28
C SER A 249 8.87 19.25 -31.43
N ASN A 250 9.56 19.59 -32.52
CA ASN A 250 9.76 20.99 -32.89
C ASN A 250 8.53 21.53 -33.62
N ALA A 251 7.87 22.53 -33.04
CA ALA A 251 6.75 23.22 -33.66
C ALA A 251 7.17 24.39 -34.57
N GLY A 252 8.45 24.77 -34.59
CA GLY A 252 8.99 25.88 -35.36
C GLY A 252 9.02 25.66 -36.88
N ASP A 253 9.32 26.72 -37.62
CA ASP A 253 9.42 26.71 -39.09
C ASP A 253 10.51 25.75 -39.61
N ASP A 254 11.49 25.42 -38.77
CA ASP A 254 12.64 24.59 -39.08
C ASP A 254 12.44 23.10 -38.75
N LYS A 255 11.24 22.70 -38.32
CA LYS A 255 10.89 21.31 -37.98
C LYS A 255 11.18 20.28 -39.07
N GLY A 256 11.21 20.69 -40.34
CA GLY A 256 11.58 19.81 -41.45
C GLY A 256 13.06 19.41 -41.45
N THR A 257 13.93 20.21 -40.82
CA THR A 257 15.37 19.93 -40.67
C THR A 257 15.70 19.47 -39.26
N TYR A 258 15.06 20.05 -38.24
CA TYR A 258 15.24 19.71 -36.83
C TYR A 258 13.88 19.32 -36.23
N PRO A 259 13.41 18.07 -36.44
CA PRO A 259 12.06 17.66 -36.05
C PRO A 259 11.86 17.53 -34.55
N VAL A 260 12.92 17.44 -33.75
CA VAL A 260 12.84 17.35 -32.29
C VAL A 260 13.73 18.38 -31.61
N ARG A 261 13.39 18.71 -30.36
CA ARG A 261 14.16 19.60 -29.49
C ARG A 261 14.25 19.01 -28.08
N VAL A 262 15.31 19.35 -27.36
CA VAL A 262 15.41 19.10 -25.92
C VAL A 262 15.23 20.41 -25.18
N MET A 263 14.47 20.38 -24.10
CA MET A 263 14.38 21.47 -23.14
C MET A 263 14.05 20.94 -21.76
N ALA A 264 14.04 21.83 -20.76
CA ALA A 264 13.63 21.47 -19.42
C ALA A 264 12.24 20.82 -19.49
N ALA A 265 12.11 19.64 -18.89
CA ALA A 265 10.86 18.92 -18.82
C ALA A 265 9.80 19.83 -18.23
N ALA A 266 8.56 19.66 -18.69
CA ALA A 266 7.40 20.19 -17.99
C ALA A 266 7.55 19.88 -16.50
N SER A 267 7.84 20.89 -15.69
CA SER A 267 8.07 20.66 -14.28
C SER A 267 6.70 20.57 -13.63
N ALA A 268 6.21 19.35 -13.47
CA ALA A 268 5.39 19.11 -12.32
C ALA A 268 6.27 19.27 -11.07
N ASP A 269 5.67 19.66 -9.95
CA ASP A 269 6.31 19.80 -8.65
C ASP A 269 6.75 18.44 -8.06
N PHE A 270 6.44 17.36 -8.77
CA PHE A 270 6.81 15.99 -8.44
C PHE A 270 8.27 15.68 -8.79
N VAL A 271 8.93 14.98 -7.88
CA VAL A 271 10.22 14.34 -8.09
C VAL A 271 10.01 12.83 -8.12
N MET A 272 10.41 12.21 -9.23
CA MET A 272 10.23 10.80 -9.50
C MET A 272 11.50 10.01 -9.21
N SER A 273 11.36 8.85 -8.59
CA SER A 273 12.41 7.83 -8.55
C SER A 273 11.85 6.44 -8.85
N GLY A 274 12.64 5.62 -9.54
CA GLY A 274 12.16 4.38 -10.16
C GLY A 274 11.52 4.61 -11.52
N GLY A 275 11.47 3.54 -12.34
CA GLY A 275 10.97 3.59 -13.72
C GLY A 275 11.80 4.46 -14.67
N SER A 276 11.41 4.45 -15.95
CA SER A 276 12.03 5.25 -17.02
C SER A 276 11.08 6.37 -17.51
N PRO A 277 11.57 7.60 -17.74
CA PRO A 277 10.76 8.69 -18.28
C PRO A 277 10.53 8.56 -19.79
N GLY A 278 9.35 8.95 -20.26
CA GLY A 278 8.95 8.99 -21.67
C GLY A 278 7.50 8.54 -21.91
N ARG A 279 6.87 9.01 -22.98
CA ARG A 279 5.45 8.73 -23.30
C ARG A 279 5.15 7.25 -23.55
N ALA A 280 6.14 6.48 -23.99
CA ALA A 280 6.08 5.03 -24.15
C ALA A 280 6.94 4.28 -23.11
N ALA A 281 7.28 4.96 -22.00
CA ALA A 281 8.06 4.42 -20.89
C ALA A 281 7.16 4.25 -19.65
N ASP A 282 7.68 4.35 -18.43
CA ASP A 282 6.87 4.13 -17.21
C ASP A 282 6.08 5.37 -16.79
N TYR A 283 6.58 6.57 -17.09
CA TYR A 283 5.91 7.84 -16.75
C TYR A 283 6.34 8.99 -17.66
N HIS A 284 5.51 10.03 -17.76
CA HIS A 284 5.90 11.31 -18.34
C HIS A 284 5.05 12.45 -17.75
N VAL A 285 5.44 13.71 -18.01
CA VAL A 285 4.65 14.87 -17.62
C VAL A 285 4.01 15.50 -18.85
N GLU A 286 2.71 15.78 -18.79
CA GLU A 286 1.99 16.55 -19.79
C GLU A 286 1.72 17.98 -19.32
N GLN A 287 1.68 18.92 -20.28
CA GLN A 287 1.27 20.31 -20.05
C GLN A 287 -0.12 20.56 -20.59
N SER A 288 -0.85 21.46 -19.92
CA SER A 288 -2.13 21.97 -20.41
C SER A 288 -1.97 22.80 -21.70
N ILE A 289 -0.85 23.52 -21.85
CA ILE A 289 -0.52 24.33 -23.03
C ILE A 289 0.98 24.18 -23.33
N GLU A 290 1.32 23.79 -24.56
CA GLU A 290 2.71 23.54 -24.96
C GLU A 290 3.60 24.79 -24.82
N GLY A 291 4.62 24.71 -23.96
CA GLY A 291 5.58 25.79 -23.73
C GLY A 291 5.15 26.84 -22.70
N ASP A 292 3.94 26.73 -22.15
CA ASP A 292 3.51 27.53 -21.01
C ASP A 292 3.85 26.83 -19.70
N LEU A 293 4.98 27.21 -19.12
CA LEU A 293 5.43 26.66 -17.87
C LEU A 293 4.73 27.27 -16.63
N SER A 294 3.71 28.11 -16.82
CA SER A 294 2.87 28.65 -15.73
C SER A 294 1.58 27.86 -15.51
N SER A 295 1.20 27.00 -16.47
CA SER A 295 0.04 26.11 -16.35
C SER A 295 0.40 24.84 -15.56
N PRO A 296 -0.50 24.33 -14.69
CA PRO A 296 -0.26 23.08 -13.95
C PRO A 296 0.02 21.89 -14.87
N GLY A 297 0.94 21.04 -14.44
CA GLY A 297 1.33 19.80 -15.09
C GLY A 297 0.48 18.60 -14.68
N VAL A 298 0.51 17.57 -15.52
CA VAL A 298 -0.11 16.27 -15.24
C VAL A 298 0.96 15.19 -15.32
N LEU A 299 1.28 14.55 -14.20
CA LEU A 299 2.13 13.38 -14.17
C LEU A 299 1.32 12.15 -14.62
N MET A 300 1.64 11.65 -15.80
CA MET A 300 1.07 10.44 -16.37
C MET A 300 1.94 9.23 -15.98
N ILE A 301 1.30 8.18 -15.46
CA ILE A 301 1.93 6.95 -15.01
C ILE A 301 1.34 5.77 -15.79
N HIS A 302 2.19 5.02 -16.49
CA HIS A 302 1.83 3.89 -17.33
C HIS A 302 2.97 2.87 -17.31
N PRO A 303 3.09 2.08 -16.23
CA PRO A 303 4.22 1.18 -16.01
C PRO A 303 4.32 0.11 -17.09
N GLN A 304 5.55 -0.16 -17.52
CA GLN A 304 5.85 -1.15 -18.56
C GLN A 304 6.17 -2.54 -17.98
N SER A 305 6.34 -2.64 -16.66
CA SER A 305 6.62 -3.89 -15.94
C SER A 305 5.94 -3.89 -14.57
N ALA A 306 5.48 -5.06 -14.15
CA ALA A 306 4.91 -5.29 -12.83
C ALA A 306 5.94 -5.13 -11.70
N ASP A 307 7.23 -5.23 -12.01
CA ASP A 307 8.33 -5.07 -11.05
C ASP A 307 8.72 -3.60 -10.85
N THR A 308 8.21 -2.70 -11.69
CA THR A 308 8.50 -1.27 -11.57
C THR A 308 7.74 -0.71 -10.37
N THR A 309 8.46 -0.06 -9.45
CA THR A 309 7.90 0.78 -8.40
C THR A 309 8.29 2.23 -8.68
N LEU A 310 7.30 3.12 -8.68
CA LEU A 310 7.47 4.55 -8.91
C LEU A 310 7.24 5.28 -7.58
N THR A 311 8.29 5.88 -7.03
CA THR A 311 8.18 6.72 -5.84
C THR A 311 8.07 8.18 -6.25
N ILE A 312 7.00 8.81 -5.76
CA ILE A 312 6.65 10.21 -6.01
C ILE A 312 6.90 10.98 -4.73
N THR A 313 7.71 12.02 -4.84
CA THR A 313 7.97 13.00 -3.78
C THR A 313 7.67 14.41 -4.32
N MET A 314 7.65 15.43 -3.47
CA MET A 314 7.59 16.83 -3.92
C MET A 314 8.91 17.55 -3.74
N SER A 315 9.18 18.49 -4.66
CA SER A 315 10.32 19.38 -4.56
C SER A 315 10.09 20.49 -3.51
N GLY A 316 11.18 21.06 -2.98
CA GLY A 316 11.07 22.06 -1.91
C GLY A 316 10.48 23.41 -2.33
N THR A 317 10.61 23.82 -3.60
CA THR A 317 10.01 25.06 -4.11
C THR A 317 8.98 24.72 -5.17
N LEU A 318 7.71 24.83 -4.80
CA LEU A 318 6.59 24.58 -5.71
C LEU A 318 6.53 25.67 -6.78
N ARG A 319 6.44 25.24 -8.04
CA ARG A 319 6.24 26.08 -9.20
C ARG A 319 4.77 26.41 -9.40
N HIS A 320 3.87 25.49 -9.04
CA HIS A 320 2.42 25.65 -9.19
C HIS A 320 1.71 25.58 -7.85
N PRO A 321 2.03 26.46 -6.89
CA PRO A 321 1.40 26.43 -5.58
C PRO A 321 -0.12 26.66 -5.70
N SER A 322 -0.87 25.87 -4.93
CA SER A 322 -2.29 26.07 -4.71
C SER A 322 -2.55 27.34 -3.89
N ALA A 323 -3.82 27.64 -3.60
CA ALA A 323 -4.16 28.70 -2.65
C ALA A 323 -3.52 28.45 -1.26
N ASP A 324 -3.39 27.17 -0.88
CA ASP A 324 -2.47 26.73 0.17
C ASP A 324 -1.07 26.58 -0.44
N SER A 325 -0.19 27.54 -0.16
CA SER A 325 1.15 27.61 -0.77
C SER A 325 2.07 26.42 -0.42
N ALA A 326 1.61 25.48 0.40
CA ALA A 326 2.28 24.21 0.70
C ALA A 326 1.86 23.02 -0.19
N ALA A 327 0.84 23.17 -1.04
CA ALA A 327 0.36 22.15 -1.96
C ALA A 327 0.44 22.63 -3.42
N THR A 328 0.50 21.71 -4.37
CA THR A 328 0.54 22.02 -5.82
C THR A 328 -0.84 21.89 -6.47
N LYS A 329 -1.01 22.54 -7.63
CA LYS A 329 -2.14 22.34 -8.55
C LYS A 329 -1.88 21.26 -9.60
N ASP A 330 -0.70 20.67 -9.60
CA ASP A 330 -0.36 19.56 -10.48
C ASP A 330 -1.15 18.30 -10.13
N ARG A 331 -1.32 17.39 -11.08
CA ARG A 331 -2.16 16.20 -10.92
C ARG A 331 -1.42 14.92 -11.25
N ILE A 332 -1.89 13.81 -10.70
CA ILE A 332 -1.39 12.47 -11.01
C ILE A 332 -2.47 11.69 -11.74
N VAL A 333 -2.12 11.07 -12.85
CA VAL A 333 -3.00 10.21 -13.63
C VAL A 333 -2.31 8.88 -13.89
N VAL A 334 -2.93 7.80 -13.44
CA VAL A 334 -2.45 6.43 -13.62
C VAL A 334 -3.31 5.78 -14.71
N THR A 335 -2.66 5.44 -15.82
CA THR A 335 -3.20 4.71 -16.99
C THR A 335 -2.41 3.40 -17.16
N PRO A 336 -2.58 2.40 -16.29
CA PRO A 336 -1.86 1.14 -16.39
C PRO A 336 -2.10 0.45 -17.74
N VAL A 337 -1.05 -0.21 -18.22
CA VAL A 337 -1.08 -1.05 -19.42
C VAL A 337 -1.84 -2.34 -19.10
N ASP A 338 -2.62 -2.86 -20.06
CA ASP A 338 -3.39 -4.09 -19.89
C ASP A 338 -2.54 -5.22 -19.29
N GLY A 339 -2.97 -5.73 -18.13
CA GLY A 339 -2.31 -6.82 -17.41
C GLY A 339 -1.05 -6.43 -16.62
N VAL A 340 -0.63 -5.16 -16.64
CA VAL A 340 0.52 -4.66 -15.86
C VAL A 340 0.01 -3.81 -14.69
N PRO A 341 0.22 -4.23 -13.43
CA PRO A 341 -0.15 -3.43 -12.27
C PRO A 341 0.77 -2.21 -12.14
N ALA A 342 0.23 -1.11 -11.61
CA ALA A 342 1.01 0.03 -11.18
C ALA A 342 1.32 -0.05 -9.68
N ASN A 343 2.60 0.07 -9.33
CA ASN A 343 3.04 0.19 -7.94
C ASN A 343 3.57 1.61 -7.73
N VAL A 344 2.84 2.41 -6.96
CA VAL A 344 3.14 3.82 -6.71
C VAL A 344 3.37 4.03 -5.23
N VAL A 345 4.46 4.69 -4.87
CA VAL A 345 4.74 5.13 -3.49
C VAL A 345 4.55 6.63 -3.42
N LEU A 346 3.71 7.11 -2.48
CA LEU A 346 3.62 8.54 -2.15
C LEU A 346 4.45 8.85 -0.92
N ASP A 347 5.34 9.82 -1.05
CA ASP A 347 6.20 10.30 0.04
C ASP A 347 6.16 11.84 0.11
N GLY A 348 5.22 12.35 0.91
CA GLY A 348 5.07 13.78 1.13
C GLY A 348 4.42 14.52 -0.05
N VAL A 349 3.52 13.84 -0.77
CA VAL A 349 2.81 14.41 -1.93
C VAL A 349 1.58 15.17 -1.50
N ARG A 350 1.48 16.46 -1.85
CA ARG A 350 0.32 17.32 -1.49
C ARG A 350 -0.21 18.05 -2.72
N ILE A 351 -1.38 17.62 -3.17
CA ILE A 351 -2.12 18.20 -4.29
C ILE A 351 -3.42 18.77 -3.73
N ASN A 352 -3.67 20.05 -3.99
CA ASN A 352 -4.87 20.71 -3.53
C ASN A 352 -5.47 21.56 -4.64
N LEU A 353 -6.61 21.10 -5.15
CA LEU A 353 -7.40 21.76 -6.20
C LEU A 353 -8.62 22.49 -5.62
N SER A 354 -8.80 22.51 -4.29
CA SER A 354 -9.92 23.19 -3.66
C SER A 354 -9.85 24.70 -3.91
N GLY A 355 -10.94 25.27 -4.41
CA GLY A 355 -11.03 26.71 -4.75
C GLY A 355 -10.46 27.09 -6.12
N ASP A 356 -9.85 26.17 -6.86
CA ASP A 356 -9.39 26.38 -8.22
C ASP A 356 -10.49 26.06 -9.25
N THR A 357 -11.43 26.98 -9.41
CA THR A 357 -12.62 26.81 -10.27
C THR A 357 -12.32 26.62 -11.77
N GLY A 358 -11.07 26.77 -12.19
CA GLY A 358 -10.61 26.51 -13.56
C GLY A 358 -10.17 25.06 -13.81
N ILE A 359 -10.11 24.20 -12.79
CA ILE A 359 -9.61 22.83 -12.88
C ILE A 359 -10.73 21.86 -12.46
N ASP A 360 -11.43 21.30 -13.45
CA ASP A 360 -12.43 20.24 -13.25
C ASP A 360 -11.75 18.88 -13.45
N ALA A 361 -11.02 18.44 -12.42
CA ALA A 361 -10.37 17.14 -12.42
C ALA A 361 -10.02 16.63 -11.02
N ALA A 362 -9.76 15.32 -10.93
CA ALA A 362 -9.21 14.70 -9.74
C ALA A 362 -7.73 15.06 -9.50
N ALA A 363 -7.35 15.21 -8.24
CA ALA A 363 -5.96 15.34 -7.78
C ALA A 363 -5.15 14.09 -8.15
N PHE A 364 -5.73 12.91 -7.94
CA PHE A 364 -5.19 11.63 -8.39
C PHE A 364 -6.27 10.83 -9.10
N SER A 365 -6.06 10.51 -10.38
CA SER A 365 -6.99 9.72 -11.19
C SER A 365 -6.39 8.35 -11.52
N HIS A 366 -7.04 7.27 -11.09
CA HIS A 366 -6.74 5.90 -11.48
C HIS A 366 -7.76 5.49 -12.55
N THR A 367 -7.31 5.24 -13.78
CA THR A 367 -8.19 5.16 -14.95
C THR A 367 -8.35 3.75 -15.55
N SER A 368 -7.42 2.84 -15.29
CA SER A 368 -7.47 1.44 -15.73
C SER A 368 -6.57 0.55 -14.86
N GLY A 369 -6.60 -0.77 -15.06
CA GLY A 369 -5.66 -1.75 -14.47
C GLY A 369 -5.57 -1.75 -12.93
N LYS A 370 -4.70 -2.60 -12.36
CA LYS A 370 -4.53 -2.65 -10.89
C LYS A 370 -3.56 -1.55 -10.43
N LEU A 371 -3.89 -0.88 -9.32
CA LEU A 371 -3.02 0.08 -8.65
C LEU A 371 -2.77 -0.35 -7.20
N THR A 372 -1.51 -0.49 -6.83
CA THR A 372 -1.06 -0.56 -5.44
C THR A 372 -0.45 0.79 -5.07
N LEU A 373 -1.12 1.52 -4.18
CA LEU A 373 -0.68 2.78 -3.61
C LEU A 373 -0.07 2.53 -2.23
N THR A 374 1.23 2.78 -2.10
CA THR A 374 1.98 2.65 -0.84
C THR A 374 2.25 4.02 -0.25
N LEU A 375 1.88 4.24 1.01
CA LEU A 375 2.21 5.46 1.75
C LEU A 375 3.56 5.26 2.45
N ALA A 376 4.57 6.05 2.07
CA ALA A 376 5.91 5.95 2.63
C ALA A 376 5.92 6.18 4.15
N LYS A 377 6.88 5.56 4.84
CA LYS A 377 6.95 5.58 6.30
C LYS A 377 6.99 7.02 6.84
N ASN A 378 6.12 7.36 7.78
CA ASN A 378 5.98 8.69 8.38
C ASN A 378 5.74 9.84 7.38
N SER A 379 5.28 9.54 6.16
CA SER A 379 4.95 10.58 5.19
C SER A 379 3.53 11.11 5.39
N GLU A 380 3.29 12.36 5.01
CA GLU A 380 1.97 12.98 5.02
C GLU A 380 1.56 13.34 3.59
N ASN A 381 0.53 12.68 3.08
CA ASN A 381 0.07 12.85 1.71
C ASN A 381 -1.34 13.46 1.69
N GLU A 382 -1.58 14.35 0.75
CA GLU A 382 -2.84 15.08 0.59
C GLU A 382 -3.25 15.08 -0.88
N LEU A 383 -4.50 14.65 -1.13
CA LEU A 383 -5.13 14.62 -2.44
C LEU A 383 -6.52 15.25 -2.31
N ILE A 384 -6.61 16.56 -2.58
CA ILE A 384 -7.87 17.32 -2.49
C ILE A 384 -8.29 17.75 -3.89
N SER A 385 -9.46 17.27 -4.31
CA SER A 385 -10.08 17.57 -5.60
C SER A 385 -11.21 18.59 -5.46
N GLY A 386 -11.64 19.14 -6.60
CA GLY A 386 -12.88 19.90 -6.68
C GLY A 386 -14.13 19.03 -6.45
N PHE A 387 -15.27 19.68 -6.32
CA PHE A 387 -16.52 19.08 -5.85
C PHE A 387 -17.09 17.95 -6.73
N ASN A 388 -16.73 17.87 -8.01
CA ASN A 388 -17.18 16.77 -8.89
C ASN A 388 -16.33 15.50 -8.75
N HIS A 389 -15.13 15.61 -8.17
CA HIS A 389 -14.12 14.56 -8.27
C HIS A 389 -13.73 14.05 -6.90
N ALA A 390 -13.40 12.77 -6.83
CA ALA A 390 -12.81 12.22 -5.62
C ALA A 390 -11.36 12.69 -5.45
N GLY A 391 -10.88 12.74 -4.20
CA GLY A 391 -9.49 13.07 -3.91
C GLY A 391 -8.54 12.06 -4.58
N LEU A 392 -8.84 10.78 -4.35
CA LEU A 392 -8.29 9.65 -5.09
C LEU A 392 -9.43 9.01 -5.91
N GLU A 393 -9.52 9.37 -7.18
CA GLU A 393 -10.61 8.97 -8.05
C GLU A 393 -10.32 7.66 -8.78
N LYS A 394 -11.25 6.71 -8.65
CA LYS A 394 -11.31 5.45 -9.36
C LYS A 394 -12.76 5.14 -9.72
N ASN A 395 -13.19 5.56 -10.90
CA ASN A 395 -14.52 5.25 -11.40
C ASN A 395 -14.56 3.82 -11.93
N ASP A 396 -15.68 3.12 -11.81
CA ASP A 396 -15.83 1.82 -12.49
C ASP A 396 -15.90 2.00 -14.02
N ILE A 397 -15.23 1.12 -14.76
CA ILE A 397 -15.25 1.15 -16.24
C ILE A 397 -16.64 0.74 -16.71
N ASP A 398 -17.26 1.55 -17.57
CA ASP A 398 -18.62 1.35 -18.07
C ASP A 398 -19.68 1.20 -16.95
N GLY A 399 -19.40 1.73 -15.76
CA GLY A 399 -20.29 1.63 -14.59
C GLY A 399 -20.41 0.22 -14.01
N LYS A 400 -19.40 -0.65 -14.21
CA LYS A 400 -19.42 -2.04 -13.74
C LYS A 400 -18.24 -2.39 -12.83
N PRO A 401 -18.48 -3.17 -11.76
CA PRO A 401 -17.41 -3.67 -10.93
C PRO A 401 -16.40 -4.52 -11.70
N SER A 402 -15.10 -4.28 -11.49
CA SER A 402 -14.03 -5.03 -12.17
C SER A 402 -12.80 -5.22 -11.29
N GLU A 403 -12.50 -6.47 -10.92
CA GLU A 403 -11.31 -6.80 -10.14
C GLU A 403 -10.01 -6.51 -10.91
N ALA A 404 -10.05 -6.52 -12.25
CA ALA A 404 -8.91 -6.11 -13.08
C ALA A 404 -8.56 -4.62 -12.91
N PHE A 405 -9.49 -3.85 -12.35
CA PHE A 405 -9.37 -2.43 -12.05
C PHE A 405 -9.46 -2.18 -10.52
N ALA A 406 -8.65 -2.90 -9.76
CA ALA A 406 -8.63 -2.80 -8.30
C ALA A 406 -7.63 -1.73 -7.81
N LEU A 407 -7.99 -1.07 -6.70
CA LEU A 407 -7.12 -0.17 -5.94
C LEU A 407 -6.79 -0.83 -4.61
N THR A 408 -5.50 -0.95 -4.29
CA THR A 408 -5.02 -1.38 -2.97
C THR A 408 -4.20 -0.26 -2.35
N ILE A 409 -4.54 0.13 -1.12
CA ILE A 409 -3.82 1.13 -0.33
C ILE A 409 -3.12 0.42 0.82
N THR A 410 -1.82 0.65 0.95
CA THR A 410 -0.99 0.11 2.02
C THR A 410 0.01 1.16 2.49
N SER A 411 0.77 0.88 3.54
CA SER A 411 1.76 1.79 4.07
C SER A 411 3.02 1.05 4.50
N GLU A 412 4.17 1.69 4.29
CA GLU A 412 5.41 1.25 4.90
C GLU A 412 5.36 1.44 6.42
N GLY A 413 6.11 0.60 7.13
CA GLY A 413 6.18 0.65 8.58
C GLY A 413 5.43 -0.52 9.24
N SER A 414 6.03 -1.04 10.30
CA SER A 414 5.55 -2.23 11.00
C SER A 414 4.50 -1.93 12.08
N SER A 415 4.15 -0.65 12.30
CA SER A 415 3.15 -0.25 13.29
C SER A 415 2.49 1.08 12.94
N LYS A 416 1.33 1.35 13.56
CA LYS A 416 0.59 2.63 13.42
C LYS A 416 1.44 3.88 13.64
N ALA A 417 2.46 3.82 14.50
CA ALA A 417 3.31 4.98 14.79
C ALA A 417 4.28 5.31 13.64
N ASP A 418 4.51 4.36 12.73
CA ASP A 418 5.43 4.49 11.61
C ASP A 418 4.71 4.68 10.27
N TRP A 419 3.40 4.43 10.21
CA TRP A 419 2.63 4.49 8.97
C TRP A 419 2.60 5.90 8.38
N GLY A 420 2.67 5.96 7.05
CA GLY A 420 2.32 7.16 6.29
C GLY A 420 0.81 7.42 6.32
N SER A 421 0.44 8.68 6.09
CA SER A 421 -0.94 9.15 6.07
C SER A 421 -1.38 9.61 4.68
N LEU A 422 -2.68 9.45 4.42
CA LEU A 422 -3.35 9.95 3.23
C LEU A 422 -4.64 10.68 3.63
N THR A 423 -4.69 11.96 3.33
CA THR A 423 -5.92 12.76 3.32
C THR A 423 -6.43 12.82 1.88
N ALA A 424 -7.59 12.22 1.61
CA ALA A 424 -8.20 12.20 0.28
C ALA A 424 -9.60 12.83 0.35
N GLN A 425 -9.82 13.93 -0.36
CA GLN A 425 -11.08 14.69 -0.24
C GLN A 425 -11.66 15.13 -1.58
N SER A 426 -12.98 15.01 -1.70
CA SER A 426 -13.76 15.85 -2.60
C SER A 426 -14.21 17.09 -1.85
N TYR A 427 -13.89 18.29 -2.34
CA TYR A 427 -14.17 19.54 -1.64
C TYR A 427 -15.15 20.43 -2.41
N ALA A 428 -16.26 20.77 -1.77
CA ALA A 428 -17.18 21.80 -2.24
C ALA A 428 -17.06 23.09 -1.40
N SER A 429 -16.75 24.18 -2.08
CA SER A 429 -16.81 25.54 -1.51
C SER A 429 -18.25 25.92 -1.14
N VAL A 430 -18.40 26.95 -0.30
CA VAL A 430 -19.69 27.59 0.00
C VAL A 430 -20.46 28.04 -1.26
N THR A 431 -19.78 28.25 -2.39
CA THR A 431 -20.39 28.60 -3.69
C THR A 431 -20.97 27.40 -4.43
N ASP A 432 -20.25 26.28 -4.43
CA ASP A 432 -20.64 25.06 -5.17
C ASP A 432 -21.67 24.24 -4.38
N ARG A 433 -21.61 24.38 -3.04
CA ARG A 433 -22.50 23.81 -2.01
C ARG A 433 -22.52 22.29 -1.95
N VAL A 434 -22.44 21.58 -3.07
CA VAL A 434 -22.61 20.12 -3.17
C VAL A 434 -21.28 19.46 -3.50
N ALA A 435 -20.85 18.48 -2.70
CA ALA A 435 -19.68 17.65 -2.98
C ALA A 435 -20.15 16.29 -3.52
N TYR A 436 -20.02 16.10 -4.84
CA TYR A 436 -20.44 14.89 -5.53
C TYR A 436 -19.39 13.78 -5.50
N GLY A 437 -18.09 14.12 -5.47
CA GLY A 437 -17.04 13.12 -5.42
C GLY A 437 -16.97 12.42 -4.06
N ALA A 438 -16.51 11.17 -4.07
CA ALA A 438 -16.11 10.48 -2.85
C ALA A 438 -14.81 11.05 -2.26
N GLY A 439 -14.40 10.67 -1.05
CA GLY A 439 -13.02 10.89 -0.62
C GLY A 439 -12.04 10.03 -1.43
N ILE A 440 -12.30 8.73 -1.44
CA ILE A 440 -11.61 7.71 -2.23
C ILE A 440 -12.65 6.90 -3.00
N GLY A 441 -12.56 6.84 -4.33
CA GLY A 441 -13.46 6.06 -5.17
C GLY A 441 -14.09 6.91 -6.28
N GLY A 442 -15.41 6.91 -6.41
CA GLY A 442 -16.11 7.49 -7.55
C GLY A 442 -16.14 9.03 -7.54
N GLY A 443 -16.00 9.62 -8.73
CA GLY A 443 -16.42 10.98 -9.01
C GLY A 443 -17.94 11.08 -9.16
N LYS A 444 -18.43 12.26 -9.52
CA LYS A 444 -19.85 12.53 -9.77
C LYS A 444 -20.45 11.52 -10.76
N ASP A 445 -21.65 11.02 -10.45
CA ASP A 445 -22.44 10.10 -11.26
C ASP A 445 -21.68 8.80 -11.61
N SER A 446 -20.71 8.42 -10.77
CA SER A 446 -19.81 7.28 -11.02
C SER A 446 -19.70 6.39 -9.79
N GLY A 447 -19.95 5.09 -9.98
CA GLY A 447 -19.69 4.07 -8.97
C GLY A 447 -18.20 3.72 -8.86
N SER A 448 -17.83 3.04 -7.78
CA SER A 448 -16.49 2.53 -7.57
C SER A 448 -16.49 1.18 -6.87
N SER A 449 -15.66 0.26 -7.37
CA SER A 449 -15.53 -1.09 -6.85
C SER A 449 -14.10 -1.51 -6.54
N HIS A 450 -13.92 -2.59 -5.77
CA HIS A 450 -12.62 -3.24 -5.54
C HIS A 450 -11.56 -2.30 -4.96
N ILE A 451 -11.94 -1.59 -3.90
CA ILE A 451 -11.03 -0.77 -3.10
C ILE A 451 -10.62 -1.58 -1.86
N THR A 452 -9.33 -1.79 -1.68
CA THR A 452 -8.76 -2.48 -0.51
C THR A 452 -7.87 -1.54 0.29
N VAL A 453 -8.07 -1.47 1.60
CA VAL A 453 -7.16 -0.79 2.54
C VAL A 453 -6.54 -1.83 3.48
N GLU A 454 -5.23 -2.00 3.38
CA GLU A 454 -4.47 -2.97 4.17
C GLU A 454 -3.79 -2.35 5.39
N SER A 455 -3.29 -1.13 5.25
CA SER A 455 -2.61 -0.39 6.33
C SER A 455 -2.52 1.11 5.99
N GLY A 456 -1.95 1.91 6.89
CA GLY A 456 -1.87 3.37 6.74
C GLY A 456 -2.82 4.13 7.66
N VAL A 457 -2.65 5.45 7.69
CA VAL A 457 -3.60 6.39 8.31
C VAL A 457 -4.39 7.06 7.19
N ILE A 458 -5.66 6.70 7.04
CA ILE A 458 -6.50 7.14 5.92
C ILE A 458 -7.60 8.06 6.44
N ASP A 459 -7.70 9.26 5.87
CA ASP A 459 -8.76 10.22 6.11
C ASP A 459 -9.44 10.57 4.78
N ALA A 460 -10.55 9.90 4.48
CA ALA A 460 -11.27 9.98 3.21
C ALA A 460 -12.60 10.72 3.40
N ARG A 461 -12.80 11.85 2.71
CA ARG A 461 -13.99 12.69 2.90
C ARG A 461 -14.64 13.17 1.62
N SER A 462 -15.97 13.06 1.55
CA SER A 462 -16.77 13.99 0.75
C SER A 462 -17.14 15.17 1.63
N TYR A 463 -16.62 16.37 1.34
CA TYR A 463 -16.70 17.53 2.24
C TYR A 463 -17.45 18.70 1.58
N GLY A 464 -18.54 19.15 2.20
CA GLY A 464 -19.28 20.31 1.71
C GLY A 464 -20.52 20.67 2.54
N VAL A 465 -21.36 21.55 1.99
CA VAL A 465 -22.67 21.92 2.58
C VAL A 465 -23.72 20.83 2.33
N TYR A 466 -23.56 20.08 1.24
CA TYR A 466 -24.36 18.94 0.83
C TYR A 466 -23.44 17.85 0.25
N PRO A 467 -22.72 17.07 1.07
CA PRO A 467 -21.97 15.93 0.58
C PRO A 467 -22.91 14.82 0.11
N THR A 468 -22.77 14.44 -1.15
CA THR A 468 -23.49 13.34 -1.80
C THR A 468 -22.58 12.17 -2.14
N GLY A 469 -21.26 12.36 -2.24
CA GLY A 469 -20.31 11.26 -2.35
C GLY A 469 -20.07 10.53 -1.03
N ALA A 470 -19.61 9.28 -1.11
CA ALA A 470 -19.19 8.52 0.06
C ALA A 470 -17.83 9.01 0.61
N GLY A 471 -17.50 8.66 1.85
CA GLY A 471 -16.10 8.78 2.31
C GLY A 471 -15.17 7.87 1.49
N ILE A 472 -15.48 6.58 1.46
CA ILE A 472 -14.85 5.58 0.59
C ILE A 472 -15.94 4.83 -0.18
N GLY A 473 -15.91 4.86 -1.51
CA GLY A 473 -16.87 4.14 -2.36
C GLY A 473 -17.37 4.99 -3.53
N GLY A 474 -18.69 5.05 -3.73
CA GLY A 474 -19.29 5.74 -4.88
C GLY A 474 -19.33 7.27 -4.72
N GLY A 475 -19.27 8.00 -5.83
CA GLY A 475 -19.69 9.40 -5.85
C GLY A 475 -21.22 9.52 -5.87
N GLY A 476 -21.77 10.74 -5.87
CA GLY A 476 -23.22 10.95 -5.97
C GLY A 476 -23.80 10.22 -7.19
N ASN A 477 -24.92 9.53 -7.00
CA ASN A 477 -25.57 8.57 -7.91
C ASN A 477 -24.74 7.32 -8.26
N GLY A 478 -23.64 7.07 -7.55
CA GLY A 478 -22.72 5.96 -7.79
C GLY A 478 -22.72 4.93 -6.68
N ASP A 479 -22.72 3.66 -7.05
CA ASP A 479 -22.60 2.54 -6.12
C ASP A 479 -21.18 2.45 -5.54
N GLY A 480 -21.06 2.06 -4.28
CA GLY A 480 -19.80 1.64 -3.68
C GLY A 480 -19.81 0.15 -3.43
N SER A 481 -18.98 -0.62 -4.15
CA SER A 481 -19.00 -2.08 -4.03
C SER A 481 -17.64 -2.73 -3.81
N HIS A 482 -17.63 -3.97 -3.29
CA HIS A 482 -16.38 -4.75 -3.13
C HIS A 482 -15.28 -3.98 -2.37
N ILE A 483 -15.67 -3.29 -1.30
CA ILE A 483 -14.75 -2.49 -0.48
C ILE A 483 -14.25 -3.37 0.66
N VAL A 484 -12.93 -3.51 0.80
CA VAL A 484 -12.31 -4.36 1.83
C VAL A 484 -11.38 -3.53 2.72
N ILE A 485 -11.67 -3.50 4.02
CA ILE A 485 -10.77 -2.94 5.03
C ILE A 485 -10.19 -4.09 5.84
N SER A 486 -8.90 -4.37 5.66
CA SER A 486 -8.18 -5.44 6.38
C SER A 486 -7.24 -4.92 7.47
N GLY A 487 -6.91 -3.64 7.44
CA GLY A 487 -6.11 -2.97 8.47
C GLY A 487 -6.16 -1.45 8.36
N GLY A 488 -5.18 -0.79 8.97
CA GLY A 488 -5.08 0.67 8.99
C GLY A 488 -5.88 1.36 10.10
N LEU A 489 -5.66 2.67 10.21
CA LEU A 489 -6.55 3.61 10.90
C LEU A 489 -7.33 4.34 9.81
N VAL A 490 -8.61 4.02 9.65
CA VAL A 490 -9.44 4.51 8.55
C VAL A 490 -10.55 5.39 9.11
N THR A 491 -10.61 6.63 8.66
CA THR A 491 -11.72 7.56 8.84
C THR A 491 -12.33 7.83 7.48
N ALA A 492 -13.58 7.46 7.28
CA ALA A 492 -14.30 7.62 6.01
C ALA A 492 -15.60 8.37 6.28
N GLN A 493 -15.76 9.56 5.69
CA GLN A 493 -16.86 10.45 6.01
C GLN A 493 -17.54 11.05 4.78
N SER A 494 -18.86 10.97 4.75
CA SER A 494 -19.69 11.97 4.06
C SER A 494 -19.94 13.09 5.08
N TYR A 495 -19.24 14.23 4.91
CA TYR A 495 -19.07 15.23 5.96
C TYR A 495 -19.71 16.58 5.59
N GLY A 496 -20.83 16.86 6.24
CA GLY A 496 -21.52 18.14 6.21
C GLY A 496 -21.02 19.05 7.32
N ASP A 497 -20.48 20.23 6.97
CA ASP A 497 -20.02 21.22 7.94
C ASP A 497 -21.15 21.90 8.75
N ALA A 498 -20.82 22.86 9.62
CA ALA A 498 -21.79 23.58 10.46
C ALA A 498 -22.85 24.36 9.68
N SER A 499 -22.60 24.67 8.40
CA SER A 499 -23.54 25.30 7.49
C SER A 499 -24.35 24.30 6.67
N ALA A 500 -24.05 23.00 6.80
CA ALA A 500 -24.61 21.95 6.00
C ALA A 500 -26.12 21.78 6.19
N TYR A 501 -26.76 21.47 5.07
CA TYR A 501 -28.16 21.07 5.05
C TYR A 501 -28.34 19.57 5.28
N GLY A 502 -27.27 18.78 5.18
CA GLY A 502 -27.33 17.36 5.45
C GLY A 502 -26.20 16.57 4.80
N ALA A 503 -26.16 15.28 5.07
CA ALA A 503 -25.24 14.34 4.44
C ALA A 503 -25.99 13.15 3.85
N TYR A 504 -25.69 12.86 2.58
CA TYR A 504 -26.47 11.94 1.76
C TYR A 504 -25.66 10.71 1.33
N GLY A 505 -24.35 10.87 1.09
CA GLY A 505 -23.47 9.71 0.89
C GLY A 505 -23.23 8.91 2.18
N ALA A 506 -22.83 7.65 2.03
CA ALA A 506 -22.39 6.81 3.14
C ALA A 506 -20.99 7.20 3.65
N GLY A 507 -20.64 6.77 4.86
CA GLY A 507 -19.23 6.80 5.29
C GLY A 507 -18.38 5.88 4.42
N ILE A 508 -18.75 4.60 4.36
CA ILE A 508 -18.18 3.59 3.45
C ILE A 508 -19.32 2.94 2.67
N GLY A 509 -19.28 3.01 1.34
CA GLY A 509 -20.28 2.41 0.46
C GLY A 509 -20.79 3.37 -0.61
N GLY A 510 -22.10 3.46 -0.79
CA GLY A 510 -22.72 4.22 -1.88
C GLY A 510 -22.72 5.74 -1.66
N GLY A 511 -22.71 6.50 -2.75
CA GLY A 511 -23.12 7.90 -2.73
C GLY A 511 -24.65 8.04 -2.66
N ASP A 512 -25.14 9.28 -2.63
CA ASP A 512 -26.57 9.63 -2.77
C ASP A 512 -27.20 8.91 -3.97
N GLY A 513 -28.27 8.14 -3.79
CA GLY A 513 -28.89 7.28 -4.80
C GLY A 513 -28.13 6.00 -5.16
N GLY A 514 -26.97 5.74 -4.56
CA GLY A 514 -26.10 4.61 -4.84
C GLY A 514 -26.09 3.55 -3.75
N ASP A 515 -26.01 2.29 -4.16
CA ASP A 515 -25.99 1.14 -3.26
C ASP A 515 -24.60 0.94 -2.64
N GLY A 516 -24.56 0.47 -1.38
CA GLY A 516 -23.36 0.02 -0.71
C GLY A 516 -23.36 -1.50 -0.56
N VAL A 517 -22.67 -2.20 -1.46
CA VAL A 517 -22.76 -3.67 -1.56
C VAL A 517 -21.42 -4.39 -1.46
N HIS A 518 -21.39 -5.62 -0.95
CA HIS A 518 -20.14 -6.40 -0.85
C HIS A 518 -19.04 -5.67 -0.06
N ILE A 519 -19.36 -5.17 1.13
CA ILE A 519 -18.40 -4.43 1.98
C ILE A 519 -17.89 -5.37 3.07
N ALA A 520 -16.57 -5.51 3.19
CA ALA A 520 -15.93 -6.40 4.16
C ALA A 520 -14.95 -5.65 5.08
N VAL A 521 -15.14 -5.78 6.40
CA VAL A 521 -14.18 -5.34 7.41
C VAL A 521 -13.64 -6.54 8.17
N THR A 522 -12.34 -6.80 8.02
CA THR A 522 -11.65 -7.95 8.63
C THR A 522 -10.65 -7.52 9.72
N GLY A 523 -10.26 -6.24 9.74
CA GLY A 523 -9.31 -5.70 10.71
C GLY A 523 -9.26 -4.16 10.70
N GLY A 524 -8.27 -3.60 11.40
CA GLY A 524 -8.06 -2.15 11.51
C GLY A 524 -8.90 -1.45 12.58
N THR A 525 -8.73 -0.13 12.66
CA THR A 525 -9.62 0.79 13.39
C THR A 525 -10.36 1.63 12.37
N VAL A 526 -11.67 1.42 12.24
CA VAL A 526 -12.51 1.98 11.19
C VAL A 526 -13.56 2.89 11.82
N THR A 527 -13.59 4.14 11.38
CA THR A 527 -14.65 5.12 11.68
C THR A 527 -15.31 5.50 10.36
N ALA A 528 -16.52 5.02 10.14
CA ALA A 528 -17.30 5.28 8.94
C ALA A 528 -18.54 6.11 9.31
N GLN A 529 -18.67 7.31 8.76
CA GLN A 529 -19.71 8.24 9.18
C GLN A 529 -20.41 8.92 8.01
N SER A 530 -21.74 8.92 8.03
CA SER A 530 -22.51 10.00 7.39
C SER A 530 -22.79 11.03 8.47
N TYR A 531 -22.31 12.26 8.28
CA TYR A 531 -22.34 13.30 9.31
C TYR A 531 -22.84 14.62 8.77
N GLY A 532 -23.83 15.23 9.44
CA GLY A 532 -24.24 16.61 9.16
C GLY A 532 -24.69 17.32 10.42
N GLU A 533 -24.29 18.58 10.61
CA GLU A 533 -24.54 19.27 11.90
C GLU A 533 -26.00 19.66 12.12
N ALA A 534 -26.72 20.13 11.10
CA ALA A 534 -27.88 21.01 11.33
C ALA A 534 -29.25 20.56 10.81
N ARG A 535 -29.36 19.49 10.00
CA ARG A 535 -30.65 19.18 9.32
C ARG A 535 -30.94 17.70 9.08
N TYR A 536 -30.41 17.07 8.04
CA TYR A 536 -30.78 15.69 7.70
C TYR A 536 -29.56 14.84 7.41
N VAL A 537 -29.53 13.60 7.91
CA VAL A 537 -28.48 12.64 7.59
C VAL A 537 -29.14 11.38 7.06
N HIS A 538 -28.97 11.14 5.77
CA HIS A 538 -29.67 10.10 5.03
C HIS A 538 -28.77 8.91 4.71
N GLY A 539 -27.47 9.13 4.52
CA GLY A 539 -26.53 8.04 4.26
C GLY A 539 -26.28 7.17 5.49
N ALA A 540 -25.93 5.91 5.24
CA ALA A 540 -25.50 5.00 6.28
C ALA A 540 -24.07 5.29 6.77
N GLY A 541 -23.71 4.81 7.96
CA GLY A 541 -22.30 4.76 8.36
C GLY A 541 -21.50 3.85 7.42
N ILE A 542 -21.92 2.58 7.33
CA ILE A 542 -21.44 1.61 6.34
C ILE A 542 -22.64 1.04 5.58
N GLY A 543 -22.66 1.16 4.26
CA GLY A 543 -23.73 0.67 3.40
C GLY A 543 -24.17 1.70 2.38
N GLY A 544 -25.47 1.83 2.15
CA GLY A 544 -26.01 2.70 1.10
C GLY A 544 -25.99 4.19 1.42
N GLY A 545 -25.94 5.03 0.38
CA GLY A 545 -26.29 6.44 0.51
C GLY A 545 -27.80 6.63 0.60
N ASP A 546 -28.28 7.87 0.59
CA ASP A 546 -29.70 8.19 0.49
C ASP A 546 -30.37 7.43 -0.67
N GLU A 547 -31.54 6.83 -0.47
CA GLU A 547 -32.24 5.95 -1.44
C GLU A 547 -31.46 4.69 -1.89
N GLY A 548 -30.24 4.48 -1.39
CA GLY A 548 -29.37 3.35 -1.71
C GLY A 548 -29.42 2.23 -0.68
N ALA A 549 -29.49 0.98 -1.14
CA ALA A 549 -29.51 -0.20 -0.30
C ALA A 549 -28.12 -0.51 0.27
N GLY A 550 -28.07 -1.00 1.50
CA GLY A 550 -26.85 -1.57 2.09
C GLY A 550 -26.97 -3.09 2.14
N SER A 551 -26.20 -3.82 1.34
CA SER A 551 -26.30 -5.29 1.30
C SER A 551 -24.99 -6.04 1.22
N ASP A 552 -24.98 -7.29 1.67
CA ASP A 552 -23.78 -8.14 1.78
C ASP A 552 -22.62 -7.42 2.49
N ILE A 553 -22.90 -6.99 3.72
CA ILE A 553 -21.93 -6.32 4.58
C ILE A 553 -21.41 -7.34 5.59
N THR A 554 -20.11 -7.63 5.55
CA THR A 554 -19.47 -8.61 6.44
C THR A 554 -18.44 -7.94 7.36
N ILE A 555 -18.63 -8.09 8.67
CA ILE A 555 -17.64 -7.72 9.68
C ILE A 555 -17.16 -8.98 10.41
N SER A 556 -15.86 -9.24 10.36
CA SER A 556 -15.23 -10.41 11.00
C SER A 556 -14.14 -10.04 12.02
N GLY A 557 -13.73 -8.77 12.06
CA GLY A 557 -12.71 -8.28 12.97
C GLY A 557 -12.61 -6.75 12.97
N GLY A 558 -11.61 -6.23 13.68
CA GLY A 558 -11.36 -4.80 13.80
C GLY A 558 -12.15 -4.10 14.92
N LEU A 559 -11.82 -2.83 15.13
CA LEU A 559 -12.59 -1.88 15.92
C LEU A 559 -13.38 -1.00 14.94
N VAL A 560 -14.68 -1.22 14.82
CA VAL A 560 -15.55 -0.59 13.82
C VAL A 560 -16.55 0.32 14.51
N THR A 561 -16.58 1.57 14.09
CA THR A 561 -17.57 2.57 14.49
C THR A 561 -18.25 3.06 13.21
N ALA A 562 -19.49 2.65 13.00
CA ALA A 562 -20.30 2.98 11.85
C ALA A 562 -21.49 3.84 12.31
N GLN A 563 -21.56 5.09 11.87
CA GLN A 563 -22.57 6.03 12.35
C GLN A 563 -23.26 6.78 11.22
N SER A 564 -24.58 6.84 11.27
CA SER A 564 -25.34 7.95 10.72
C SER A 564 -25.59 8.92 11.87
N TYR A 565 -25.01 10.12 11.82
CA TYR A 565 -24.91 10.99 13.00
C TYR A 565 -25.23 12.46 12.70
N SER A 566 -26.08 13.05 13.53
CA SER A 566 -26.32 14.49 13.55
C SER A 566 -26.38 15.04 14.96
N LYS A 567 -25.93 16.29 15.13
CA LYS A 567 -26.10 16.99 16.40
C LYS A 567 -27.49 17.62 16.49
N ASP A 568 -27.82 18.47 15.53
CA ASP A 568 -29.01 19.31 15.51
C ASP A 568 -29.96 18.98 14.34
N GLY A 569 -29.76 17.84 13.67
CA GLY A 569 -30.60 17.32 12.59
C GLY A 569 -31.21 15.94 12.86
N GLU A 570 -32.16 15.56 12.01
CA GLU A 570 -32.79 14.25 11.96
C GLU A 570 -31.86 13.24 11.26
N VAL A 571 -31.92 11.99 11.71
CA VAL A 571 -31.08 10.91 11.19
C VAL A 571 -31.95 9.78 10.67
N TYR A 572 -31.76 9.45 9.39
CA TYR A 572 -32.60 8.52 8.65
C TYR A 572 -31.83 7.34 8.05
N GLY A 573 -30.51 7.47 7.84
CA GLY A 573 -29.66 6.34 7.47
C GLY A 573 -29.39 5.40 8.64
N ALA A 574 -29.09 4.13 8.35
CA ALA A 574 -28.68 3.17 9.36
C ALA A 574 -27.23 3.40 9.83
N GLY A 575 -26.88 2.87 11.01
CA GLY A 575 -25.46 2.76 11.38
C GLY A 575 -24.71 1.85 10.39
N ILE A 576 -25.23 0.63 10.20
CA ILE A 576 -24.80 -0.33 9.18
C ILE A 576 -26.03 -0.81 8.40
N GLY A 577 -26.05 -0.63 7.09
CA GLY A 577 -27.13 -1.09 6.21
C GLY A 577 -27.64 0.00 5.27
N GLY A 578 -28.96 0.16 5.15
CA GLY A 578 -29.57 1.06 4.16
C GLY A 578 -29.49 2.54 4.51
N GLY A 579 -29.49 3.40 3.49
CA GLY A 579 -29.79 4.82 3.67
C GLY A 579 -31.29 5.08 3.83
N TYR A 580 -31.68 6.35 3.93
CA TYR A 580 -33.10 6.76 3.93
C TYR A 580 -33.82 6.18 2.71
N ASN A 581 -35.08 5.74 2.88
CA ASN A 581 -35.84 5.04 1.83
C ASN A 581 -35.21 3.74 1.28
N ALA A 582 -34.30 3.10 2.00
CA ALA A 582 -33.66 1.89 1.49
C ALA A 582 -33.40 0.81 2.54
N ALA A 583 -33.38 -0.42 2.04
CA ALA A 583 -33.23 -1.62 2.86
C ALA A 583 -31.77 -1.86 3.28
N GLY A 584 -31.61 -2.47 4.45
CA GLY A 584 -30.38 -3.11 4.89
C GLY A 584 -30.54 -4.61 4.92
N SER A 585 -29.79 -5.34 4.11
CA SER A 585 -29.96 -6.79 3.98
C SER A 585 -28.64 -7.57 3.98
N ALA A 586 -28.69 -8.86 4.31
CA ALA A 586 -27.53 -9.76 4.28
C ALA A 586 -26.33 -9.21 5.07
N ILE A 587 -26.56 -8.72 6.28
CA ILE A 587 -25.52 -8.15 7.14
C ILE A 587 -24.99 -9.24 8.07
N LYS A 588 -23.69 -9.54 8.02
CA LYS A 588 -23.05 -10.60 8.80
C LYS A 588 -21.97 -10.07 9.72
N ILE A 589 -22.12 -10.30 11.02
CA ILE A 589 -21.10 -10.00 12.02
C ILE A 589 -20.64 -11.29 12.71
N SER A 590 -19.35 -11.57 12.67
CA SER A 590 -18.74 -12.78 13.25
C SER A 590 -17.63 -12.50 14.26
N GLY A 591 -17.17 -11.25 14.34
CA GLY A 591 -16.10 -10.84 15.25
C GLY A 591 -15.91 -9.33 15.28
N GLY A 592 -14.88 -8.88 16.00
CA GLY A 592 -14.56 -7.47 16.19
C GLY A 592 -15.33 -6.79 17.32
N THR A 593 -15.02 -5.51 17.54
CA THR A 593 -15.80 -4.60 18.38
C THR A 593 -16.52 -3.64 17.44
N VAL A 594 -17.84 -3.78 17.32
CA VAL A 594 -18.68 -3.06 16.37
C VAL A 594 -19.63 -2.14 17.13
N VAL A 595 -19.60 -0.86 16.78
CA VAL A 595 -20.54 0.14 17.24
C VAL A 595 -21.26 0.68 16.00
N ALA A 596 -22.53 0.33 15.86
CA ALA A 596 -23.40 0.70 14.75
C ALA A 596 -24.54 1.57 15.26
N GLN A 597 -24.56 2.84 14.87
CA GLN A 597 -25.50 3.81 15.43
C GLN A 597 -26.17 4.66 14.36
N ALA A 598 -27.49 4.75 14.45
CA ALA A 598 -28.23 5.91 13.96
C ALA A 598 -28.46 6.84 15.16
N TYR A 599 -27.88 8.04 15.15
CA TYR A 599 -27.76 8.87 16.35
C TYR A 599 -28.04 10.35 16.10
N SER A 600 -28.98 10.93 16.86
CA SER A 600 -29.17 12.37 16.97
C SER A 600 -29.11 12.85 18.42
N VAL A 601 -28.44 13.99 18.66
CA VAL A 601 -28.44 14.61 20.01
C VAL A 601 -29.79 15.26 20.30
N ASN A 602 -30.29 16.07 19.37
CA ASN A 602 -31.41 16.99 19.64
C ASN A 602 -32.68 16.74 18.82
N ASN A 603 -32.70 15.77 17.89
CA ASN A 603 -33.86 15.53 17.00
C ASN A 603 -34.20 14.05 16.83
N GLY A 604 -35.12 13.77 15.91
CA GLY A 604 -35.63 12.45 15.63
C GLY A 604 -34.61 11.54 14.93
N VAL A 605 -34.73 10.24 15.19
CA VAL A 605 -33.97 9.20 14.50
C VAL A 605 -34.91 8.13 13.97
N GLY A 606 -34.79 7.83 12.70
CA GLY A 606 -35.57 6.80 12.04
C GLY A 606 -34.76 5.61 11.53
N GLY A 607 -33.45 5.76 11.30
CA GLY A 607 -32.61 4.65 10.87
C GLY A 607 -32.39 3.60 11.96
N ALA A 608 -32.15 2.35 11.56
CA ALA A 608 -31.75 1.29 12.47
C ALA A 608 -30.28 1.44 12.91
N GLY A 609 -29.91 0.84 14.04
CA GLY A 609 -28.49 0.64 14.36
C GLY A 609 -27.82 -0.25 13.32
N ILE A 610 -28.40 -1.44 13.10
CA ILE A 610 -28.04 -2.38 12.03
C ILE A 610 -29.30 -2.80 11.28
N GLY A 611 -29.35 -2.56 9.97
CA GLY A 611 -30.47 -2.93 9.11
C GLY A 611 -30.93 -1.76 8.23
N GLY A 612 -32.24 -1.53 8.14
CA GLY A 612 -32.81 -0.56 7.19
C GLY A 612 -32.76 0.90 7.63
N GLY A 613 -32.87 1.82 6.66
CA GLY A 613 -33.07 3.23 6.93
C GLY A 613 -34.53 3.58 7.23
N HIS A 614 -34.84 4.84 7.48
CA HIS A 614 -36.21 5.30 7.72
C HIS A 614 -37.00 5.29 6.40
N SER A 615 -38.14 4.58 6.35
CA SER A 615 -39.26 4.64 5.39
C SER A 615 -39.93 3.26 5.30
N PHE A 616 -41.00 3.13 4.51
CA PHE A 616 -41.63 1.85 4.19
C PHE A 616 -40.72 0.89 3.39
N ASP A 617 -39.75 1.43 2.66
CA ASP A 617 -38.72 0.65 1.96
C ASP A 617 -37.48 0.39 2.86
N GLY A 618 -37.55 0.85 4.11
CA GLY A 618 -36.52 0.78 5.14
C GLY A 618 -36.38 -0.58 5.83
N ASP A 619 -36.56 -1.67 5.09
CA ASP A 619 -36.57 -3.02 5.66
C ASP A 619 -35.19 -3.45 6.14
N GLY A 620 -35.15 -4.17 7.27
CA GLY A 620 -33.95 -4.80 7.79
C GLY A 620 -34.07 -6.31 7.71
N SER A 621 -33.31 -6.96 6.85
CA SER A 621 -33.45 -8.40 6.59
C SER A 621 -32.14 -9.18 6.61
N ASP A 622 -32.22 -10.49 6.87
CA ASP A 622 -31.08 -11.42 6.78
C ASP A 622 -29.85 -10.95 7.58
N ILE A 623 -30.08 -10.52 8.82
CA ILE A 623 -29.02 -10.03 9.72
C ILE A 623 -28.53 -11.19 10.58
N VAL A 624 -27.25 -11.54 10.46
CA VAL A 624 -26.64 -12.67 11.19
C VAL A 624 -25.50 -12.19 12.07
N ILE A 625 -25.66 -12.36 13.39
CA ILE A 625 -24.60 -12.11 14.37
C ILE A 625 -24.20 -13.42 15.04
N SER A 626 -22.94 -13.79 14.91
CA SER A 626 -22.39 -15.06 15.40
C SER A 626 -21.24 -14.89 16.40
N GLY A 627 -20.73 -13.67 16.56
CA GLY A 627 -19.62 -13.35 17.45
C GLY A 627 -19.32 -11.85 17.52
N GLY A 628 -18.31 -11.49 18.33
CA GLY A 628 -17.90 -10.10 18.54
C GLY A 628 -18.59 -9.40 19.71
N VAL A 629 -18.23 -8.14 19.90
CA VAL A 629 -18.91 -7.18 20.78
C VAL A 629 -19.65 -6.19 19.91
N VAL A 630 -20.98 -6.30 19.85
CA VAL A 630 -21.81 -5.51 18.94
C VAL A 630 -22.73 -4.61 19.75
N THR A 631 -22.57 -3.30 19.63
CA THR A 631 -23.56 -2.32 20.06
C THR A 631 -24.28 -1.81 18.82
N ALA A 632 -25.57 -2.06 18.74
CA ALA A 632 -26.44 -1.62 17.66
C ALA A 632 -27.54 -0.73 18.24
N GLN A 633 -27.63 0.52 17.78
CA GLN A 633 -28.48 1.50 18.44
C GLN A 633 -29.16 2.46 17.45
N SER A 634 -30.46 2.66 17.65
CA SER A 634 -31.18 3.83 17.17
C SER A 634 -31.43 4.74 18.37
N TYR A 635 -30.86 5.94 18.40
CA TYR A 635 -30.89 6.78 19.60
C TYR A 635 -31.07 8.27 19.33
N SER A 636 -31.99 8.86 20.09
CA SER A 636 -32.29 10.29 20.11
C SER A 636 -32.17 10.81 21.53
N GLY A 637 -31.40 11.88 21.75
CA GLY A 637 -31.32 12.54 23.05
C GLY A 637 -32.62 13.20 23.52
N VAL A 638 -33.62 13.32 22.63
CA VAL A 638 -34.94 13.90 22.92
C VAL A 638 -36.09 12.88 22.89
N SER A 639 -35.80 11.59 23.02
CA SER A 639 -36.80 10.50 23.05
C SER A 639 -37.67 10.41 21.78
N ALA A 640 -37.09 10.69 20.62
CA ALA A 640 -37.75 10.63 19.31
C ALA A 640 -37.03 9.66 18.36
N ALA A 641 -36.60 8.50 18.86
CA ALA A 641 -35.98 7.48 18.03
C ALA A 641 -36.94 6.31 17.79
N PHE A 642 -37.10 5.95 16.52
CA PHE A 642 -38.17 5.09 16.02
C PHE A 642 -37.66 3.92 15.17
N GLY A 643 -36.37 3.86 14.86
CA GLY A 643 -35.73 2.71 14.22
C GLY A 643 -35.39 1.62 15.24
N ALA A 644 -35.17 0.40 14.77
CA ALA A 644 -34.74 -0.71 15.61
C ALA A 644 -33.26 -0.58 16.02
N GLY A 645 -32.86 -1.23 17.11
CA GLY A 645 -31.44 -1.47 17.35
C GLY A 645 -30.85 -2.36 16.26
N ILE A 646 -31.52 -3.49 15.99
CA ILE A 646 -31.23 -4.42 14.89
C ILE A 646 -32.55 -4.77 14.20
N GLY A 647 -32.68 -4.53 12.91
CA GLY A 647 -33.91 -4.75 12.17
C GLY A 647 -34.26 -3.62 11.19
N GLY A 648 -35.54 -3.40 10.96
CA GLY A 648 -36.02 -2.31 10.10
C GLY A 648 -35.79 -0.93 10.70
N GLY A 649 -35.69 0.08 9.84
CA GLY A 649 -35.84 1.47 10.26
C GLY A 649 -37.31 1.81 10.51
N ASN A 650 -37.60 3.07 10.77
CA ASN A 650 -38.97 3.50 11.05
C ASN A 650 -39.86 3.28 9.81
N TYR A 651 -41.00 2.62 10.03
CA TYR A 651 -41.94 2.11 9.01
C TYR A 651 -41.46 0.91 8.18
N GLY A 652 -40.19 0.53 8.29
CA GLY A 652 -39.64 -0.65 7.64
C GLY A 652 -39.80 -1.90 8.51
N ASP A 653 -39.98 -3.04 7.87
CA ASP A 653 -40.14 -4.31 8.53
C ASP A 653 -38.77 -4.95 8.83
N GLY A 654 -38.70 -5.61 9.98
CA GLY A 654 -37.58 -6.48 10.33
C GLY A 654 -37.88 -7.92 9.96
N SER A 655 -36.95 -8.63 9.30
CA SER A 655 -37.08 -10.07 9.04
C SER A 655 -35.75 -10.84 9.17
N ASN A 656 -35.83 -12.14 9.48
CA ASN A 656 -34.70 -13.07 9.53
C ASN A 656 -33.46 -12.53 10.30
N VAL A 657 -33.66 -12.07 11.54
CA VAL A 657 -32.57 -11.72 12.44
C VAL A 657 -32.12 -12.98 13.18
N VAL A 658 -30.84 -13.34 13.04
CA VAL A 658 -30.23 -14.53 13.64
C VAL A 658 -29.10 -14.09 14.56
N ILE A 659 -29.23 -14.37 15.85
CA ILE A 659 -28.17 -14.15 16.83
C ILE A 659 -27.80 -15.48 17.43
N THR A 660 -26.65 -15.99 17.00
CA THR A 660 -26.12 -17.27 17.45
C THR A 660 -25.00 -17.14 18.44
N GLY A 661 -24.38 -15.96 18.61
CA GLY A 661 -23.23 -15.77 19.50
C GLY A 661 -22.74 -14.33 19.65
N GLY A 662 -21.74 -14.15 20.51
CA GLY A 662 -21.16 -12.84 20.84
C GLY A 662 -21.84 -12.13 22.02
N SER A 663 -21.43 -10.90 22.27
CA SER A 663 -22.10 -9.96 23.19
C SER A 663 -22.79 -8.90 22.35
N VAL A 664 -24.12 -8.90 22.32
CA VAL A 664 -24.92 -8.09 21.38
C VAL A 664 -25.92 -7.22 22.14
N LYS A 665 -25.60 -5.94 22.23
CA LYS A 665 -26.42 -4.89 22.84
C LYS A 665 -27.21 -4.18 21.75
N ALA A 666 -28.48 -4.51 21.60
CA ALA A 666 -29.42 -3.82 20.71
C ALA A 666 -30.28 -2.84 21.51
N ILE A 667 -30.34 -1.56 21.13
CA ILE A 667 -31.12 -0.52 21.82
C ILE A 667 -32.04 0.18 20.80
N ASP A 668 -33.36 0.19 21.07
CA ASP A 668 -34.30 1.05 20.34
C ASP A 668 -34.43 2.45 20.96
N GLY A 669 -35.15 3.28 20.21
CA GLY A 669 -35.19 4.70 20.42
C GLY A 669 -36.24 5.24 21.38
N THR A 670 -37.08 4.41 22.00
CA THR A 670 -38.15 4.93 22.87
C THR A 670 -38.02 4.54 24.34
N TYR A 671 -37.59 3.34 24.75
CA TYR A 671 -37.41 3.04 26.19
C TYR A 671 -36.50 1.82 26.45
N ASN A 672 -35.19 2.05 26.67
CA ASN A 672 -34.18 1.20 27.36
C ASN A 672 -34.52 -0.29 27.62
N GLY A 673 -34.98 -0.98 26.59
CA GLY A 673 -35.24 -2.41 26.52
C GLY A 673 -34.55 -2.92 25.27
N ALA A 674 -33.97 -4.12 25.33
CA ALA A 674 -33.33 -4.68 24.17
C ALA A 674 -34.36 -4.93 23.07
N SER A 675 -34.12 -4.34 21.90
CA SER A 675 -35.12 -4.30 20.85
C SER A 675 -34.48 -4.65 19.51
N THR A 676 -34.84 -5.83 19.09
CA THR A 676 -34.57 -6.42 17.78
C THR A 676 -35.92 -6.62 17.12
N THR A 677 -36.08 -6.16 15.90
CA THR A 677 -37.29 -6.43 15.11
C THR A 677 -36.86 -7.27 13.90
N PRO A 678 -37.38 -8.50 13.74
CA PRO A 678 -38.27 -9.23 14.63
C PRO A 678 -37.48 -9.84 15.82
N GLN A 679 -38.16 -10.64 16.64
CA GLN A 679 -37.50 -11.48 17.65
C GLN A 679 -36.37 -12.31 17.00
N PRO A 680 -35.13 -12.32 17.54
CA PRO A 680 -34.03 -13.02 16.90
C PRO A 680 -34.14 -14.51 17.12
N THR A 681 -33.59 -15.29 16.19
CA THR A 681 -33.55 -16.75 16.29
C THR A 681 -32.13 -17.30 16.38
N ASP A 682 -32.00 -18.57 16.77
CA ASP A 682 -30.75 -19.33 16.81
C ASP A 682 -30.30 -19.87 15.44
N GLY A 683 -30.94 -19.43 14.34
CA GLY A 683 -30.68 -19.92 12.98
C GLY A 683 -31.26 -21.32 12.69
N LYS A 684 -31.91 -21.96 13.66
CA LYS A 684 -32.73 -23.17 13.47
C LYS A 684 -34.22 -22.88 13.59
N GLY A 685 -34.57 -21.60 13.74
CA GLY A 685 -35.94 -21.12 13.90
C GLY A 685 -36.44 -21.11 15.34
N ASN A 686 -35.58 -21.31 16.35
CA ASN A 686 -35.97 -21.13 17.75
C ASN A 686 -35.63 -19.71 18.21
N ASP A 687 -36.52 -19.07 18.96
CA ASP A 687 -36.29 -17.75 19.50
C ASP A 687 -35.14 -17.75 20.52
N VAL A 688 -34.36 -16.68 20.50
CA VAL A 688 -33.31 -16.40 21.50
C VAL A 688 -33.69 -15.18 22.32
N HIS A 689 -33.35 -15.19 23.60
CA HIS A 689 -33.72 -14.12 24.54
C HIS A 689 -32.48 -13.52 25.19
N LEU A 690 -32.50 -12.21 25.41
CA LEU A 690 -31.40 -11.49 26.02
C LEU A 690 -31.26 -11.84 27.52
N ALA A 691 -30.05 -12.24 27.89
CA ALA A 691 -29.55 -12.37 29.23
C ALA A 691 -28.43 -11.34 29.46
N VAL A 692 -28.67 -10.38 30.36
CA VAL A 692 -27.66 -9.38 30.74
C VAL A 692 -26.88 -9.90 31.94
N VAL A 693 -25.57 -10.06 31.77
CA VAL A 693 -24.67 -10.54 32.82
C VAL A 693 -23.80 -9.38 33.30
N PRO A 694 -23.92 -8.98 34.57
CA PRO A 694 -22.95 -8.09 35.18
C PRO A 694 -21.59 -8.79 35.18
N ALA A 695 -20.67 -8.29 34.35
CA ALA A 695 -19.33 -8.83 34.21
C ALA A 695 -18.28 -7.77 34.57
N SER A 696 -17.22 -8.23 35.22
CA SER A 696 -15.99 -7.44 35.35
C SER A 696 -15.16 -7.59 34.07
N ALA A 697 -14.22 -6.66 33.81
CA ALA A 697 -13.34 -6.73 32.64
C ALA A 697 -12.58 -8.06 32.49
N ALA A 698 -12.43 -8.84 33.58
CA ALA A 698 -11.74 -10.14 33.58
C ALA A 698 -12.60 -11.33 33.13
N GLN A 699 -13.94 -11.24 33.18
CA GLN A 699 -14.87 -12.35 32.90
C GLN A 699 -15.42 -12.25 31.47
N ARG A 700 -14.80 -12.97 30.52
CA ARG A 700 -15.09 -12.79 29.08
C ARG A 700 -15.10 -14.07 28.25
N MET A 701 -15.07 -15.21 28.90
CA MET A 701 -15.36 -16.50 28.27
C MET A 701 -16.72 -16.96 28.74
N VAL A 702 -17.64 -17.22 27.81
CA VAL A 702 -18.96 -17.76 28.13
C VAL A 702 -19.02 -19.22 27.66
N ARG A 703 -19.48 -20.10 28.56
CA ARG A 703 -19.67 -21.53 28.32
C ARG A 703 -21.12 -21.93 28.60
N SER A 704 -21.79 -22.63 27.68
CA SER A 704 -23.19 -23.07 27.87
C SER A 704 -23.33 -24.61 27.92
N CYS A 705 -24.11 -25.14 28.88
CA CYS A 705 -24.39 -26.57 29.05
C CYS A 705 -25.86 -26.91 28.72
N VAL A 706 -26.09 -28.08 28.10
CA VAL A 706 -27.44 -28.58 27.74
C VAL A 706 -27.69 -29.90 28.47
N ALA A 707 -27.95 -29.85 29.77
CA ALA A 707 -28.52 -30.99 30.50
C ALA A 707 -29.14 -30.52 31.82
N SER A 708 -30.30 -31.08 32.13
CA SER A 708 -31.03 -30.89 33.37
C SER A 708 -30.18 -31.27 34.58
N ASP A 709 -30.06 -30.31 35.49
CA ASP A 709 -29.79 -30.44 36.92
C ASP A 709 -28.34 -30.46 37.45
N ASP A 710 -27.28 -30.68 36.66
CA ASP A 710 -25.91 -30.50 37.19
C ASP A 710 -24.84 -30.26 36.12
N CYS A 711 -24.22 -29.08 36.10
CA CYS A 711 -23.07 -28.78 35.23
C CYS A 711 -21.71 -29.05 35.90
N ALA A 712 -21.71 -29.67 37.09
CA ALA A 712 -20.50 -30.07 37.81
C ALA A 712 -19.85 -31.37 37.26
N ASP A 713 -20.64 -32.30 36.69
CA ASP A 713 -20.18 -33.62 36.22
C ASP A 713 -20.15 -33.78 34.69
N ALA A 714 -20.47 -32.72 33.95
CA ALA A 714 -20.55 -32.74 32.49
C ALA A 714 -19.17 -32.60 31.83
N GLY A 715 -18.35 -33.66 31.92
CA GLY A 715 -17.01 -33.71 31.34
C GLY A 715 -16.93 -33.39 29.84
N ASP A 716 -18.04 -33.56 29.09
CA ASP A 716 -18.11 -33.35 27.62
C ASP A 716 -19.44 -32.68 27.13
N ALA A 717 -20.32 -32.18 28.02
CA ALA A 717 -21.67 -31.69 27.63
C ALA A 717 -21.79 -30.17 27.38
N TRP A 718 -20.65 -29.47 27.29
CA TRP A 718 -20.58 -28.04 26.95
C TRP A 718 -20.69 -27.86 25.43
N ARG A 719 -21.59 -26.99 24.97
CA ARG A 719 -21.91 -26.86 23.53
C ARG A 719 -21.35 -25.63 22.85
N MET A 720 -21.03 -24.56 23.58
CA MET A 720 -20.62 -23.28 23.01
C MET A 720 -19.52 -22.66 23.86
N ASP A 721 -18.36 -22.39 23.25
CA ASP A 721 -17.25 -21.65 23.82
C ASP A 721 -16.99 -20.43 22.93
N TRP A 722 -17.17 -19.22 23.46
CA TRP A 722 -16.86 -17.98 22.74
C TRP A 722 -16.23 -16.94 23.65
N LYS A 723 -15.24 -16.25 23.08
CA LYS A 723 -14.48 -15.18 23.73
C LYS A 723 -15.08 -13.83 23.34
N ILE A 724 -15.27 -12.97 24.34
CA ILE A 724 -15.74 -11.60 24.16
C ILE A 724 -14.52 -10.68 24.37
N ASP A 725 -14.16 -9.89 23.36
CA ASP A 725 -13.01 -8.97 23.43
C ASP A 725 -13.50 -7.53 23.23
N GLY A 726 -13.19 -6.61 24.16
CA GLY A 726 -13.80 -5.27 24.22
C GLY A 726 -15.05 -5.12 25.12
N ALA A 727 -15.32 -3.90 25.58
CA ALA A 727 -16.53 -3.56 26.33
C ALA A 727 -17.54 -2.93 25.36
N HIS A 728 -18.83 -2.99 25.69
CA HIS A 728 -19.82 -2.19 24.97
C HIS A 728 -19.58 -0.70 25.23
N VAL A 729 -20.03 0.13 24.31
CA VAL A 729 -20.03 1.60 24.48
C VAL A 729 -21.49 2.06 24.53
N ASN A 730 -21.82 2.93 25.47
CA ASN A 730 -23.11 3.58 25.58
C ASN A 730 -23.22 4.78 24.62
N ALA A 731 -24.42 5.29 24.41
CA ALA A 731 -24.66 6.46 23.55
C ALA A 731 -23.88 7.72 23.97
N ASP A 732 -23.58 7.87 25.26
CA ASP A 732 -22.79 8.98 25.80
C ASP A 732 -21.27 8.75 25.71
N GLY A 733 -20.83 7.67 25.08
CA GLY A 733 -19.44 7.27 24.96
C GLY A 733 -18.85 6.56 26.18
N SER A 734 -19.63 6.36 27.26
CA SER A 734 -19.16 5.62 28.44
C SER A 734 -19.07 4.11 28.17
N ALA A 735 -18.09 3.45 28.78
CA ALA A 735 -17.93 2.00 28.65
C ALA A 735 -18.96 1.24 29.50
N ASP A 736 -19.55 0.20 28.91
CA ASP A 736 -20.43 -0.75 29.57
C ASP A 736 -19.77 -2.14 29.59
N ALA A 737 -19.44 -2.59 30.80
CA ALA A 737 -18.76 -3.86 31.04
C ALA A 737 -19.71 -5.07 31.05
N ASN A 738 -21.03 -4.87 31.00
CA ASN A 738 -21.99 -5.95 30.98
C ASN A 738 -21.86 -6.79 29.71
N LEU A 739 -22.19 -8.08 29.83
CA LEU A 739 -22.33 -8.97 28.68
C LEU A 739 -23.81 -9.07 28.29
N TYR A 740 -24.09 -9.03 27.00
CA TYR A 740 -25.43 -9.09 26.42
C TYR A 740 -25.56 -10.37 25.61
N LEU A 741 -25.97 -11.46 26.25
CA LEU A 741 -25.96 -12.80 25.66
C LEU A 741 -27.36 -13.18 25.18
N TRP A 742 -27.49 -13.65 23.94
CA TRP A 742 -28.76 -14.14 23.41
C TRP A 742 -28.81 -15.65 23.49
N LEU A 743 -29.69 -16.20 24.32
CA LEU A 743 -29.75 -17.62 24.66
C LEU A 743 -31.07 -18.25 24.18
N PRO A 744 -31.06 -19.48 23.61
CA PRO A 744 -32.27 -20.15 23.13
C PRO A 744 -33.28 -20.37 24.27
N GLY A 745 -34.56 -20.08 24.07
CA GLY A 745 -35.63 -20.30 25.06
C GLY A 745 -36.84 -21.05 24.49
N THR A 746 -37.72 -21.50 25.39
CA THR A 746 -39.07 -21.97 25.03
C THR A 746 -40.08 -21.00 25.67
N ASP A 747 -40.70 -20.18 24.83
CA ASP A 747 -41.73 -19.16 25.12
C ASP A 747 -41.27 -17.78 25.65
N ASP A 748 -42.07 -16.75 25.32
CA ASP A 748 -41.93 -15.26 25.44
C ASP A 748 -41.55 -14.65 26.83
N GLN A 749 -40.68 -15.25 27.63
CA GLN A 749 -40.55 -14.85 29.04
C GLN A 749 -39.10 -14.71 29.54
N PHE A 750 -38.86 -13.52 30.15
CA PHE A 750 -37.69 -13.01 30.85
C PHE A 750 -36.67 -14.04 31.36
N VAL A 751 -35.39 -13.86 30.96
CA VAL A 751 -34.23 -14.54 31.55
C VAL A 751 -33.72 -13.72 32.75
N GLN A 752 -34.12 -14.09 33.96
CA GLN A 752 -33.39 -13.63 35.15
C GLN A 752 -32.08 -14.40 35.27
N VAL A 753 -30.96 -13.67 35.28
CA VAL A 753 -29.64 -14.24 35.49
C VAL A 753 -29.28 -14.11 36.97
N SER A 754 -28.99 -15.24 37.64
CA SER A 754 -28.47 -15.24 39.01
C SER A 754 -27.08 -15.90 39.05
N ALA A 755 -26.14 -15.24 39.72
CA ALA A 755 -24.80 -15.78 39.96
C ALA A 755 -24.85 -16.77 41.13
N ASP A 756 -24.38 -18.00 40.90
CA ASP A 756 -24.14 -18.94 41.98
C ASP A 756 -22.70 -18.75 42.50
N LYS A 757 -22.61 -18.28 43.74
CA LYS A 757 -21.34 -17.91 44.40
C LYS A 757 -20.64 -19.09 45.08
N SER A 758 -21.16 -20.31 44.91
CA SER A 758 -20.58 -21.51 45.53
C SER A 758 -19.27 -21.99 44.88
N TYR A 759 -18.93 -21.49 43.69
CA TYR A 759 -17.74 -21.89 42.92
C TYR A 759 -16.63 -20.85 42.94
N THR A 760 -15.38 -21.28 43.11
CA THR A 760 -14.21 -20.39 43.27
C THR A 760 -13.37 -20.20 42.01
N SER A 761 -13.53 -21.05 40.97
CA SER A 761 -12.74 -21.01 39.72
C SER A 761 -13.49 -20.46 38.50
N TYR A 762 -14.82 -20.36 38.56
CA TYR A 762 -15.70 -19.70 37.60
C TYR A 762 -16.97 -19.24 38.34
N THR A 763 -17.72 -18.30 37.78
CA THR A 763 -19.04 -17.93 38.32
C THR A 763 -20.10 -18.56 37.42
N PRO A 764 -20.76 -19.66 37.84
CA PRO A 764 -21.93 -20.16 37.14
C PRO A 764 -23.05 -19.14 37.23
N TYR A 765 -23.69 -18.90 36.09
CA TYR A 765 -24.87 -18.08 35.98
C TYR A 765 -26.02 -18.96 35.52
N ARG A 766 -27.18 -18.76 36.13
CA ARG A 766 -28.38 -19.51 35.81
C ARG A 766 -29.35 -18.61 35.07
N ALA A 767 -29.74 -19.02 33.86
CA ALA A 767 -30.85 -18.44 33.12
C ALA A 767 -32.16 -19.09 33.59
N VAL A 768 -33.05 -18.27 34.17
CA VAL A 768 -34.39 -18.70 34.56
C VAL A 768 -35.38 -18.22 33.52
N TYR A 769 -36.03 -19.12 32.80
CA TYR A 769 -37.18 -18.82 31.94
C TYR A 769 -38.45 -18.84 32.77
N ALA A 770 -39.29 -17.81 32.68
CA ALA A 770 -40.54 -17.76 33.44
C ALA A 770 -41.68 -18.44 32.67
N GLY A 771 -42.00 -19.71 32.97
CA GLY A 771 -43.13 -20.40 32.35
C GLY A 771 -43.50 -21.69 33.07
N LYS A 772 -44.78 -21.83 33.45
CA LYS A 772 -45.31 -23.14 33.88
C LYS A 772 -45.43 -24.02 32.64
N ASN A 773 -44.82 -25.20 32.67
CA ASN A 773 -45.18 -26.26 31.75
C ASN A 773 -46.69 -26.57 31.88
N ALA A 774 -47.35 -26.95 30.78
CA ALA A 774 -48.76 -27.35 30.76
C ALA A 774 -49.08 -28.56 31.68
N ASP A 775 -48.06 -29.23 32.22
CA ASP A 775 -48.15 -30.39 33.12
C ASP A 775 -47.85 -30.08 34.61
N GLY A 776 -47.55 -28.83 34.96
CA GLY A 776 -47.25 -28.45 36.34
C GLY A 776 -45.87 -28.88 36.86
N ALA A 777 -44.96 -29.36 36.00
CA ALA A 777 -43.56 -29.60 36.37
C ALA A 777 -42.71 -28.31 36.36
N THR A 778 -41.67 -28.30 37.21
CA THR A 778 -40.75 -27.18 37.47
C THR A 778 -40.04 -26.64 36.22
N ASN A 779 -39.86 -25.31 36.16
CA ASN A 779 -39.13 -24.54 35.14
C ASN A 779 -37.93 -25.30 34.52
N PRO A 780 -37.79 -25.39 33.18
CA PRO A 780 -36.54 -25.83 32.56
C PRO A 780 -35.45 -24.78 32.79
N TRP A 781 -34.40 -25.13 33.51
CA TRP A 781 -33.24 -24.26 33.74
C TRP A 781 -32.21 -24.45 32.63
N GLN A 782 -31.64 -23.36 32.09
CA GLN A 782 -30.40 -23.44 31.33
C GLN A 782 -29.25 -22.87 32.16
N TRP A 783 -28.18 -23.65 32.23
CA TRP A 783 -26.98 -23.30 32.95
C TRP A 783 -25.91 -22.81 31.97
N PHE A 784 -25.24 -21.72 32.33
CA PHE A 784 -24.05 -21.27 31.63
C PHE A 784 -23.03 -20.76 32.65
N SER A 785 -21.77 -20.67 32.27
CA SER A 785 -20.72 -20.12 33.13
C SER A 785 -20.00 -19.00 32.42
N VAL A 786 -19.62 -17.97 33.18
CA VAL A 786 -18.68 -16.96 32.70
C VAL A 786 -17.38 -17.13 33.47
N ALA A 787 -16.32 -17.41 32.74
CA ALA A 787 -14.98 -17.64 33.27
C ALA A 787 -14.04 -16.49 32.91
N SER A 788 -13.00 -16.32 33.73
CA SER A 788 -11.87 -15.49 33.35
C SER A 788 -11.07 -16.16 32.25
N SER A 789 -10.46 -15.36 31.37
CA SER A 789 -9.74 -15.78 30.16
C SER A 789 -8.46 -16.61 30.39
N SER A 790 -8.28 -17.18 31.59
CA SER A 790 -6.99 -17.68 32.08
C SER A 790 -6.88 -19.19 32.29
N ALA A 791 -7.95 -19.98 32.07
CA ALA A 791 -7.93 -21.40 32.40
C ALA A 791 -7.40 -22.27 31.24
N TYR A 792 -6.13 -22.66 31.30
CA TYR A 792 -5.55 -23.69 30.43
C TYR A 792 -5.72 -25.08 31.03
N THR A 793 -6.03 -26.09 30.22
CA THR A 793 -6.09 -27.48 30.67
C THR A 793 -4.74 -28.15 30.51
N LEU A 794 -4.20 -28.68 31.61
CA LEU A 794 -2.98 -29.47 31.62
C LEU A 794 -3.33 -30.92 31.26
N SER A 795 -3.00 -31.36 30.03
CA SER A 795 -3.25 -32.75 29.62
C SER A 795 -1.98 -33.59 29.76
N ILE A 796 -2.04 -34.61 30.62
CA ILE A 796 -0.99 -35.61 30.80
C ILE A 796 -1.40 -36.83 29.95
N PRO A 797 -0.58 -37.30 28.99
CA PRO A 797 -0.95 -38.43 28.16
C PRO A 797 -1.18 -39.71 29.00
N LYS A 798 -2.21 -40.49 28.64
CA LYS A 798 -2.54 -41.77 29.27
C LYS A 798 -1.34 -42.71 29.15
N THR A 799 -0.66 -42.98 30.27
CA THR A 799 0.51 -43.86 30.31
C THR A 799 0.12 -45.13 31.04
N THR A 800 -0.07 -46.23 30.31
CA THR A 800 -0.32 -47.54 30.93
C THR A 800 1.03 -48.10 31.39
N VAL A 801 1.15 -48.39 32.69
CA VAL A 801 2.34 -49.03 33.26
C VAL A 801 2.00 -50.50 33.50
N SER A 802 2.54 -51.40 32.70
CA SER A 802 2.49 -52.84 32.98
C SER A 802 3.66 -53.19 33.90
N ILE A 803 3.36 -53.71 35.09
CA ILE A 803 4.35 -54.32 35.97
C ILE A 803 4.18 -55.83 35.81
N ASP A 804 5.24 -56.50 35.36
CA ASP A 804 5.24 -57.96 35.16
C ASP A 804 5.20 -58.65 36.54
N GLU A 805 4.32 -59.65 36.71
CA GLU A 805 3.96 -60.21 38.03
C GLU A 805 5.08 -61.01 38.72
N ASP A 806 6.23 -61.25 38.09
CA ASP A 806 7.12 -62.35 38.50
C ASP A 806 8.55 -61.97 38.93
N THR A 807 8.82 -60.72 39.35
CA THR A 807 10.13 -60.42 39.98
C THR A 807 10.04 -59.48 41.18
N THR A 808 10.51 -59.99 42.32
CA THR A 808 10.76 -59.24 43.56
C THR A 808 11.83 -58.17 43.30
N ASN A 809 11.47 -56.90 43.52
CA ASN A 809 12.23 -55.66 43.22
C ASN A 809 12.21 -55.16 41.76
N SER A 810 11.03 -55.01 41.17
CA SER A 810 10.87 -54.22 39.94
C SER A 810 10.67 -52.73 40.26
N SER A 811 11.56 -51.85 39.78
CA SER A 811 11.32 -50.40 39.72
C SER A 811 10.70 -50.04 38.36
N ALA A 812 9.49 -49.49 38.35
CA ALA A 812 8.90 -48.92 37.15
C ALA A 812 9.12 -47.40 37.16
N THR A 813 9.72 -46.87 36.09
CA THR A 813 9.88 -45.42 35.91
C THR A 813 8.80 -44.92 34.95
N VAL A 814 8.07 -43.88 35.34
CA VAL A 814 7.05 -43.23 34.51
C VAL A 814 7.57 -41.86 34.13
N THR A 815 8.01 -41.73 32.88
CA THR A 815 8.46 -40.45 32.34
C THR A 815 7.27 -39.74 31.68
N ILE A 816 6.95 -38.53 32.15
CA ILE A 816 5.93 -37.68 31.54
C ILE A 816 6.64 -36.60 30.72
N THR A 817 6.78 -36.84 29.43
CA THR A 817 7.26 -35.84 28.46
C THR A 817 6.10 -35.29 27.63
N ASN A 818 6.27 -34.08 27.09
CA ASN A 818 5.27 -33.39 26.27
C ASN A 818 3.96 -33.06 27.01
N VAL A 819 4.08 -32.57 28.24
CA VAL A 819 2.96 -31.90 28.91
C VAL A 819 2.61 -30.66 28.10
N LYS A 820 1.59 -30.78 27.26
CA LYS A 820 1.12 -29.72 26.40
C LYS A 820 0.06 -28.94 27.15
N LEU A 821 0.31 -27.65 27.38
CA LEU A 821 -0.78 -26.70 27.62
C LEU A 821 -1.50 -26.58 26.27
N VAL A 822 -2.61 -27.30 26.17
CA VAL A 822 -3.46 -27.25 24.98
C VAL A 822 -4.27 -25.98 25.09
N ASP A 823 -3.97 -24.99 24.24
CA ASP A 823 -5.00 -24.06 23.81
C ASP A 823 -6.10 -24.93 23.16
N PRO A 824 -7.35 -24.89 23.66
CA PRO A 824 -8.44 -25.71 23.13
C PRO A 824 -8.63 -25.62 21.60
N ASN A 825 -8.04 -24.61 20.94
CA ASN A 825 -8.28 -24.25 19.55
C ASN A 825 -7.33 -24.85 18.47
N ARG A 826 -6.39 -25.77 18.76
CA ARG A 826 -5.54 -26.40 17.71
C ARG A 826 -5.44 -27.94 17.80
N LYS A 827 -6.15 -28.64 16.91
CA LYS A 827 -6.01 -30.09 16.65
C LYS A 827 -4.68 -30.40 15.95
N LEU A 828 -3.84 -31.28 16.53
CA LEU A 828 -2.89 -32.19 15.85
C LEU A 828 -2.15 -33.07 16.88
N SER A 829 -2.10 -34.38 16.63
CA SER A 829 -1.40 -35.44 17.40
C SER A 829 -0.18 -35.94 16.60
N ILE A 830 0.92 -36.41 17.27
CA ILE A 830 1.82 -37.55 16.88
C ILE A 830 3.14 -37.67 17.73
N PHE A 831 3.42 -38.93 18.15
CA PHE A 831 4.54 -39.77 18.73
C PHE A 831 5.96 -39.30 19.19
N GLY A 832 6.51 -39.96 20.25
CA GLY A 832 7.91 -40.50 20.30
C GLY A 832 8.86 -40.37 21.55
N SER A 833 9.23 -41.52 22.15
CA SER A 833 10.49 -41.97 22.88
C SER A 833 10.99 -41.45 24.26
N VAL A 834 11.64 -42.39 25.00
CA VAL A 834 12.09 -42.46 26.42
C VAL A 834 13.63 -42.43 26.58
N VAL A 835 14.22 -41.86 27.66
CA VAL A 835 15.48 -42.34 28.34
C VAL A 835 15.67 -41.75 29.79
N ASN A 836 16.71 -42.19 30.51
CA ASN A 836 16.88 -42.56 31.95
C ASN A 836 17.79 -41.63 32.82
N GLY A 837 17.67 -41.66 34.17
CA GLY A 837 18.85 -41.64 35.07
C GLY A 837 18.77 -41.12 36.52
N LYS A 838 18.55 -42.01 37.51
CA LYS A 838 19.12 -42.11 38.90
C LYS A 838 18.84 -41.05 40.04
N GLY A 839 18.10 -41.51 41.07
CA GLY A 839 18.43 -41.62 42.53
C GLY A 839 18.78 -40.41 43.42
N ASP A 840 17.91 -40.04 44.39
CA ASP A 840 18.15 -40.02 45.88
C ASP A 840 17.07 -39.24 46.75
N ASP A 841 16.96 -39.67 48.02
CA ASP A 841 15.95 -39.53 49.13
C ASP A 841 15.41 -38.16 49.58
N TRP A 842 14.08 -37.95 49.78
CA TRP A 842 13.63 -36.69 50.47
C TRP A 842 12.21 -36.68 51.12
N THR A 843 12.09 -35.78 52.11
CA THR A 843 11.07 -35.60 53.16
C THR A 843 9.88 -34.67 52.82
N SER A 844 8.91 -34.61 53.75
CA SER A 844 7.49 -34.26 53.61
C SER A 844 7.07 -32.78 53.63
N SER A 845 7.65 -31.88 52.83
CA SER A 845 7.17 -30.48 52.83
C SER A 845 7.11 -29.72 51.50
N ASP A 846 7.35 -30.34 50.35
CA ASP A 846 7.34 -29.61 49.07
C ASP A 846 6.35 -30.25 48.07
N GLY A 847 5.35 -29.48 47.65
CA GLY A 847 4.51 -29.77 46.48
C GLY A 847 5.24 -29.51 45.16
N LEU A 848 4.59 -29.88 44.05
CA LEU A 848 5.12 -29.83 42.68
C LEU A 848 5.72 -28.45 42.34
N LYS A 849 7.06 -28.40 42.17
CA LYS A 849 7.82 -27.16 41.93
C LYS A 849 8.30 -27.12 40.48
N LEU A 850 7.82 -26.14 39.70
CA LEU A 850 8.26 -25.89 38.33
C LEU A 850 9.25 -24.72 38.36
N THR A 851 10.51 -24.95 37.96
CA THR A 851 11.49 -23.87 37.76
C THR A 851 11.93 -23.84 36.30
N ARG A 852 12.11 -22.62 35.78
CA ARG A 852 12.48 -22.37 34.39
C ARG A 852 14.00 -22.56 34.24
N SER A 853 14.43 -23.33 33.24
CA SER A 853 15.74 -23.25 32.52
C SER A 853 16.38 -24.62 32.27
N ASP A 854 17.09 -24.74 31.15
CA ASP A 854 18.50 -25.14 30.96
C ASP A 854 19.17 -26.17 31.91
N GLY A 855 18.45 -26.94 32.72
CA GLY A 855 19.03 -27.90 33.66
C GLY A 855 17.97 -28.60 34.52
N ASN A 856 17.98 -29.94 34.45
CA ASN A 856 17.02 -30.90 35.02
C ASN A 856 16.39 -30.56 36.40
N VAL A 857 15.08 -30.80 36.52
CA VAL A 857 14.30 -30.76 37.77
C VAL A 857 13.76 -32.15 38.12
N THR A 858 13.82 -32.54 39.39
CA THR A 858 13.23 -33.78 39.95
C THR A 858 11.81 -33.51 40.45
N LEU A 859 10.82 -34.32 40.05
CA LEU A 859 9.46 -34.22 40.60
C LEU A 859 9.41 -34.81 42.01
N ARG A 860 8.74 -34.09 42.93
CA ARG A 860 8.24 -34.64 44.19
C ARG A 860 6.73 -34.45 44.22
N SER A 861 5.99 -35.55 44.30
CA SER A 861 4.54 -35.54 44.47
C SER A 861 4.14 -36.32 45.71
N ILE A 862 3.22 -35.77 46.49
CA ILE A 862 2.48 -36.52 47.51
C ILE A 862 1.46 -37.37 46.76
N VAL A 863 1.57 -38.70 46.89
CA VAL A 863 0.54 -39.62 46.41
C VAL A 863 -0.55 -39.67 47.48
N THR A 864 -1.82 -39.57 47.10
CA THR A 864 -2.94 -39.72 48.04
C THR A 864 -3.75 -40.99 47.76
N ASP A 865 -4.42 -41.54 48.77
CA ASP A 865 -5.44 -42.59 48.59
C ASP A 865 -6.72 -42.06 47.90
N ASP A 866 -7.67 -42.95 47.60
CA ASP A 866 -8.96 -42.62 46.97
C ASP A 866 -9.83 -41.64 47.80
N ASN A 867 -9.45 -41.38 49.06
CA ASN A 867 -10.10 -40.42 49.95
C ASN A 867 -9.31 -39.11 50.10
N GLY A 868 -8.21 -38.93 49.35
CA GLY A 868 -7.39 -37.72 49.36
C GLY A 868 -6.37 -37.62 50.50
N ASN A 869 -6.09 -38.71 51.24
CA ASN A 869 -5.09 -38.70 52.31
C ASN A 869 -3.68 -39.01 51.81
N PRO A 870 -2.62 -38.29 52.23
CA PRO A 870 -1.23 -38.57 51.85
C PRO A 870 -0.77 -40.00 52.20
N LEU A 871 -0.26 -40.74 51.23
CA LEU A 871 0.43 -42.02 51.44
C LEU A 871 1.83 -41.76 52.00
N GLY A 872 2.08 -42.20 53.24
CA GLY A 872 3.41 -42.19 53.84
C GLY A 872 4.28 -43.34 53.31
N SER A 873 5.59 -43.29 53.56
CA SER A 873 6.60 -44.27 53.09
C SER A 873 6.39 -45.72 53.56
N ALA A 874 5.33 -46.00 54.33
CA ALA A 874 4.99 -47.32 54.86
C ALA A 874 3.50 -47.69 54.66
N SER A 875 2.74 -46.97 53.83
CA SER A 875 1.33 -47.29 53.59
C SER A 875 1.21 -48.39 52.51
N PRO A 876 0.72 -49.60 52.83
CA PRO A 876 0.52 -50.64 51.81
C PRO A 876 -0.65 -50.26 50.88
N LEU A 877 -0.43 -50.31 49.57
CA LEU A 877 -1.51 -50.31 48.58
C LEU A 877 -2.27 -51.64 48.73
N ARG A 878 -3.45 -51.62 49.34
CA ARG A 878 -4.25 -52.86 49.52
C ARG A 878 -4.88 -53.26 48.19
N ASN A 879 -4.50 -54.44 47.71
CA ASN A 879 -5.15 -55.13 46.61
C ASN A 879 -6.24 -56.06 47.19
N ASN A 880 -7.52 -55.78 46.94
CA ASN A 880 -8.58 -56.76 47.23
C ASN A 880 -8.73 -57.65 46.00
N ILE A 881 -8.09 -58.82 46.04
CA ILE A 881 -8.22 -59.82 44.99
C ILE A 881 -9.56 -60.55 45.17
N SER A 882 -10.52 -60.25 44.30
CA SER A 882 -11.49 -61.23 43.83
C SER A 882 -11.99 -60.81 42.45
N ASP A 883 -11.44 -61.48 41.45
CA ASP A 883 -11.92 -61.63 40.07
C ASP A 883 -11.76 -60.43 39.11
N GLY A 884 -10.64 -60.45 38.36
CA GLY A 884 -10.52 -59.92 36.99
C GLY A 884 -10.49 -58.40 36.83
N GLU A 885 -9.28 -57.84 36.71
CA GLU A 885 -8.93 -56.41 36.56
C GLU A 885 -9.13 -55.56 37.84
N SER A 886 -8.02 -55.24 38.51
CA SER A 886 -7.98 -54.25 39.59
C SER A 886 -7.18 -53.02 39.14
N THR A 887 -7.79 -51.84 39.18
CA THR A 887 -7.13 -50.55 38.93
C THR A 887 -6.97 -49.79 40.23
N ALA A 888 -5.74 -49.56 40.69
CA ALA A 888 -5.46 -48.56 41.72
C ALA A 888 -5.18 -47.22 41.05
N THR A 889 -5.88 -46.16 41.45
CA THR A 889 -5.79 -44.83 40.84
C THR A 889 -4.90 -43.93 41.71
N LEU A 890 -3.80 -43.40 41.17
CA LEU A 890 -2.98 -42.41 41.87
C LEU A 890 -3.44 -40.99 41.52
N HIS A 891 -3.66 -40.15 42.54
CA HIS A 891 -3.99 -38.73 42.38
C HIS A 891 -2.77 -37.83 42.67
N PHE A 892 -2.55 -36.81 41.85
CA PHE A 892 -1.46 -35.83 41.99
C PHE A 892 -2.00 -34.46 42.46
N ALA A 893 -1.26 -33.75 43.32
CA ALA A 893 -1.62 -32.42 43.81
C ALA A 893 -1.39 -31.30 42.76
N LYS A 894 -2.03 -30.12 42.96
CA LYS A 894 -1.98 -28.94 42.05
C LYS A 894 -0.55 -28.35 41.91
N PRO A 895 -0.12 -27.88 40.70
CA PRO A 895 1.17 -27.20 40.49
C PRO A 895 1.28 -25.81 41.16
N THR A 896 2.51 -25.35 41.48
CA THR A 896 2.80 -23.98 41.96
C THR A 896 3.99 -23.34 41.21
N VAL A 897 4.02 -22.00 41.09
CA VAL A 897 5.13 -21.22 40.50
C VAL A 897 5.75 -20.31 41.58
N ASP A 898 7.08 -20.31 41.71
CA ASP A 898 7.86 -19.50 42.67
C ASP A 898 7.42 -19.57 44.15
N GLY A 899 6.88 -20.72 44.56
CA GLY A 899 6.53 -20.97 45.97
C GLY A 899 5.27 -20.26 46.45
N SER A 900 4.47 -19.68 45.55
CA SER A 900 3.14 -19.15 45.85
C SER A 900 2.06 -19.93 45.06
N PRO A 901 0.92 -20.31 45.66
CA PRO A 901 -0.18 -20.91 44.92
C PRO A 901 -0.78 -19.84 43.99
N THR A 902 -0.39 -19.87 42.73
CA THR A 902 -0.99 -19.02 41.69
C THR A 902 -1.71 -19.89 40.69
N ASP A 903 -2.96 -19.56 40.36
CA ASP A 903 -3.77 -20.24 39.33
C ASP A 903 -3.29 -19.93 37.88
N ILE A 904 -2.09 -19.37 37.72
CA ILE A 904 -1.57 -18.80 36.48
C ILE A 904 -0.18 -19.38 36.18
N ILE A 905 -0.04 -20.03 35.01
CA ILE A 905 1.23 -20.58 34.52
C ILE A 905 1.56 -19.91 33.16
N PRO A 906 2.74 -19.28 32.99
CA PRO A 906 3.14 -18.64 31.72
C PRO A 906 3.36 -19.64 30.58
N ALA A 907 3.15 -19.21 29.33
CA ALA A 907 3.42 -20.02 28.13
C ALA A 907 4.93 -20.37 27.98
N GLY A 908 5.24 -21.65 27.72
CA GLY A 908 6.60 -22.18 27.56
C GLY A 908 6.67 -23.71 27.48
N ASN A 909 7.86 -24.28 27.24
CA ASN A 909 8.12 -25.73 27.28
C ASN A 909 8.58 -26.17 28.67
N TYR A 910 8.01 -27.25 29.21
CA TYR A 910 8.31 -27.80 30.54
C TYR A 910 8.48 -29.33 30.48
N SER A 911 9.39 -29.92 31.27
CA SER A 911 9.65 -31.37 31.31
C SER A 911 10.01 -31.84 32.73
N ALA A 912 9.58 -33.03 33.16
CA ALA A 912 9.94 -33.57 34.48
C ALA A 912 9.82 -35.12 34.61
N ASN A 913 10.57 -35.75 35.53
CA ASN A 913 10.67 -37.22 35.71
C ASN A 913 10.11 -37.70 37.05
N LEU A 914 9.38 -38.84 37.09
CA LEU A 914 8.83 -39.47 38.30
C LEU A 914 9.34 -40.92 38.49
N THR A 915 9.76 -41.28 39.71
CA THR A 915 10.25 -42.64 40.07
C THR A 915 9.64 -43.12 41.38
N PHE A 916 9.25 -44.40 41.48
CA PHE A 916 8.84 -45.04 42.73
C PHE A 916 9.39 -46.48 42.83
N THR A 917 9.49 -47.01 44.05
CA THR A 917 9.98 -48.37 44.37
C THR A 917 8.87 -49.16 45.06
N VAL A 918 8.58 -50.37 44.60
CA VAL A 918 7.62 -51.29 45.23
C VAL A 918 8.41 -52.31 46.07
N ARG A 919 8.02 -52.54 47.33
CA ARG A 919 8.53 -53.63 48.17
C ARG A 919 7.38 -54.48 48.68
N GLU A 920 7.57 -55.79 48.66
CA GLU A 920 6.64 -56.75 49.26
C GLU A 920 6.97 -56.90 50.76
N GLU A 921 5.98 -56.71 51.63
CA GLU A 921 6.06 -57.18 53.02
C GLU A 921 5.38 -58.55 53.10
N VAL A 922 6.18 -59.60 53.28
CA VAL A 922 5.66 -60.91 53.68
C VAL A 922 5.19 -60.78 55.13
N GLN A 923 3.87 -60.71 55.34
CA GLN A 923 3.30 -60.77 56.70
C GLN A 923 3.52 -62.18 57.28
N GLN A 924 4.05 -62.25 58.51
CA GLN A 924 3.85 -63.37 59.42
C GLN A 924 2.58 -63.14 60.25
#